data_AF-A0A9W6FAV6-F1
#
_entry.id   AF-A0A9W6FAV6-F1
#
_cell.length_a   1.000
_cell.length_b   1.000
_cell.length_c   1.000
_cell.angle_alpha   90.00
_cell.angle_beta   90.00
_cell.angle_gamma   90.00
#
_symmetry.space_group_name_H-M   'P 1'
#
loop_
_entity.id
_entity.type
_entity.pdbx_description
1 polymer ?
#
loop_
_entity_poly.entity_id
_entity_poly.type
_entity_poly.pdbx_seq_one_letter_code
_entity_poly.pdbx_strand_id
1 'polypeptide(L)'
;MSGQSLTPPGQVLRILAGQGGPDAFAVGHLRLPRAVMSVLAGACFGLGGVAFQVMLRNPLASPDIIGVSAGASAAAVFGIVFLSLDGPALSAVAIGAGLGVALLIYGLSFRGGVAGSRLILVGIGVSAMINSFIAYALARAPAWDLQEAMRWLSGSVNGARLDQAWPLLGALALFGGLLISRSRDLEALRMGDDMAAALGVRVGATRLAVILGAVGMIAVATATTGPIAFVAFLSGPIAVRIVGPNGSLLIPAALVGAVLVLAGDFAGQFLLPGRYPVGVVTGYGDRAILQGLDLDLMPGRITAIVGANACGKSTLLRVMSRLLRPGRGQVTLDGTAIHRMPTRALARTLGLLPQSPIAPEGITVADLVSRGRHPHHGLISRWGPHDDQAVADALQATRTTDLADRAVDELSGGQRQRVWIAMALAQQTDLLLLDEPTTFLDIAHQIELLDLLCDLNARRGITIVMVLHDLNLAARYADRLVAMAAGRVHGQGAPEDVLTQDTIQQVFGLTSRIITDPVSGRPMMLPVGRHLIALMPVVASAQDSAATRLSPIIRLPEITLYAYGGDDDANSIVARELAVGGKVATSILDTPASVSVITQAEIERRDARTLEDVLQYSAGTIADYYGTDDRNDYFQIRGFDASTYRDGITLGGLRGIREEPLAYERVEVIRGANSTLFGPADPGGSINFVTKRPRAERFSEVFGTVGSDSRKEYGFDFGDVLTPNATLSWRLTGKLQDSDREYDFSRDDETFLMGGLTWQPSDVTSVSLIVDYLDRDATPNSGGYPRGGSYDRSLFLGEPDFNYLNVERTTVNVIAEHDFGEGLTLRSNLRYSDTTDDYGYVYVSGDDGVFPVDRGFIATDGTAEELAGDVILQYDRGLGRIDSSTLVGVEYRSVKSSQGSSFAAADPIDPRDPVYSGAPGDLSPYLDEERDSRTRAVFAQQNLSLDDRFIATVGVRHDRLDLSVDDRLAGTSESDDYAETSARGALTWKVTPQISAYASYAESVAPPDLGTDPERGDQYELGVKYEPTSFDGLFSAAIYELTKTNISVTNIDTGDRDLVGEIRVKGLDLEAKAELTPDVAVTASYSYADSEVLRSDPIFGTPVTGNAVGIVPRHAASLWVDYTVPGAGNRGDMTFGLGARYTGTYFYATQNDTGRSEAVVLLDAAYSYDVTDRTELSLNIHNLADEQHVVGRGSADYYNPGRSVSATLRHRW
;
A
#
# COMPACT_ATOMS: atom_id res chain seq x y z
N MET A 1 0.10 36.55 -22.25
CA MET A 1 0.88 37.79 -22.05
C MET A 1 1.89 37.92 -23.18
N SER A 2 1.87 39.02 -23.92
CA SER A 2 2.74 39.33 -25.06
C SER A 2 4.13 39.80 -24.59
N GLY A 3 5.20 39.18 -25.10
CA GLY A 3 6.59 39.59 -24.82
C GLY A 3 6.87 41.04 -25.28
N GLN A 4 7.67 41.77 -24.51
CA GLN A 4 7.80 43.25 -24.57
C GLN A 4 8.38 43.86 -25.87
N SER A 5 8.74 43.08 -26.90
CA SER A 5 8.93 43.60 -28.28
C SER A 5 8.88 42.48 -29.34
N LEU A 6 8.05 42.66 -30.38
CA LEU A 6 7.81 41.67 -31.44
C LEU A 6 8.34 42.23 -32.78
N THR A 7 9.50 41.74 -33.22
CA THR A 7 10.12 42.16 -34.48
C THR A 7 9.60 41.30 -35.63
N PRO A 8 8.95 41.87 -36.66
CA PRO A 8 8.41 41.11 -37.78
C PRO A 8 9.49 40.30 -38.54
N PRO A 9 9.19 39.10 -39.06
CA PRO A 9 10.16 38.25 -39.75
C PRO A 9 10.89 38.94 -40.92
N GLY A 10 10.16 39.76 -41.70
CA GLY A 10 10.74 40.52 -42.81
C GLY A 10 11.74 41.60 -42.39
N GLN A 11 11.68 42.07 -41.14
CA GLN A 11 12.63 43.02 -40.57
C GLN A 11 13.85 42.29 -39.99
N VAL A 12 13.67 41.10 -39.40
CA VAL A 12 14.77 40.22 -38.98
C VAL A 12 15.65 39.83 -40.17
N LEU A 13 15.07 39.43 -41.30
CA LEU A 13 15.82 39.08 -42.51
C LEU A 13 16.62 40.26 -43.08
N ARG A 14 16.08 41.49 -43.04
CA ARG A 14 16.79 42.71 -43.44
C ARG A 14 17.95 43.03 -42.51
N ILE A 15 17.76 42.86 -41.21
CA ILE A 15 18.81 43.04 -40.20
C ILE A 15 19.94 42.01 -40.37
N LEU A 16 19.59 40.73 -40.62
CA LEU A 16 20.57 39.67 -40.90
C LEU A 16 21.32 39.90 -42.23
N ALA A 17 20.68 40.55 -43.20
CA ALA A 17 21.29 40.97 -44.47
C ALA A 17 22.13 42.26 -44.35
N GLY A 18 22.35 42.79 -43.14
CA GLY A 18 23.22 43.93 -42.87
C GLY A 18 22.54 45.30 -42.94
N GLN A 19 21.21 45.38 -43.08
CA GLN A 19 20.49 46.66 -43.05
C GLN A 19 20.21 47.08 -41.60
N GLY A 20 20.61 48.30 -41.22
CA GLY A 20 20.40 48.84 -39.86
C GLY A 20 18.93 49.12 -39.52
N GLY A 21 18.63 49.25 -38.22
CA GLY A 21 17.31 49.56 -37.69
C GLY A 21 17.28 49.59 -36.15
N PRO A 22 16.18 50.08 -35.53
CA PRO A 22 16.09 50.20 -34.07
C PRO A 22 16.23 48.85 -33.33
N ASP A 23 15.78 47.76 -33.96
CA ASP A 23 15.88 46.40 -33.41
C ASP A 23 17.18 45.67 -33.77
N ALA A 24 18.07 46.28 -34.57
CA ALA A 24 19.25 45.61 -35.11
C ALA A 24 20.22 45.14 -34.02
N PHE A 25 20.34 45.88 -32.93
CA PHE A 25 21.14 45.48 -31.77
C PHE A 25 20.51 44.29 -31.03
N ALA A 26 19.20 44.32 -30.77
CA ALA A 26 18.51 43.26 -30.06
C ALA A 26 18.50 41.95 -30.85
N VAL A 27 18.28 42.01 -32.17
CA VAL A 27 18.30 40.84 -33.05
C VAL A 27 19.72 40.33 -33.25
N GLY A 28 20.67 41.19 -33.64
CA GLY A 28 22.02 40.78 -34.02
C GLY A 28 22.95 40.45 -32.87
N HIS A 29 22.89 41.18 -31.74
CA HIS A 29 23.86 41.07 -30.66
C HIS A 29 23.32 40.38 -29.40
N LEU A 30 21.99 40.25 -29.26
CA LEU A 30 21.38 39.62 -28.08
C LEU A 30 20.63 38.32 -28.42
N ARG A 31 19.75 38.31 -29.44
CA ARG A 31 18.89 37.15 -29.74
C ARG A 31 19.57 36.11 -30.65
N LEU A 32 20.24 36.55 -31.72
CA LEU A 32 20.87 35.63 -32.69
C LEU A 32 21.98 34.76 -32.07
N PRO A 33 22.94 35.29 -31.29
CA PRO A 33 23.96 34.46 -30.66
C PRO A 33 23.37 33.40 -29.72
N ARG A 34 22.35 33.77 -28.93
CA ARG A 34 21.67 32.86 -28.02
C ARG A 34 20.93 31.75 -28.75
N ALA A 35 20.17 32.09 -29.79
CA ALA A 35 19.44 31.10 -30.58
C ALA A 35 20.39 30.11 -31.25
N VAL A 36 21.49 30.59 -31.84
CA VAL A 36 22.51 29.72 -32.47
C VAL A 36 23.16 28.81 -31.42
N MET A 37 23.51 29.34 -30.25
CA MET A 37 24.08 28.54 -29.15
C MET A 37 23.10 27.51 -28.61
N SER A 38 21.82 27.86 -28.42
CA SER A 38 20.78 26.93 -27.96
C SER A 38 20.61 25.75 -28.91
N VAL A 39 20.58 26.02 -30.23
CA VAL A 39 20.44 24.97 -31.24
C VAL A 39 21.67 24.05 -31.25
N LEU A 40 22.88 24.61 -31.26
CA LEU A 40 24.10 23.82 -31.34
C LEU A 40 24.36 23.03 -30.06
N ALA A 41 24.22 23.64 -28.88
CA ALA A 41 24.41 22.96 -27.60
C ALA A 41 23.31 21.90 -27.38
N GLY A 42 22.06 22.21 -27.70
CA GLY A 42 20.95 21.24 -27.63
C GLY A 42 21.15 20.05 -28.56
N ALA A 43 21.63 20.27 -29.79
CA ALA A 43 21.99 19.19 -30.70
C ALA A 43 23.12 18.32 -30.14
N CYS A 44 24.14 18.94 -29.54
CA CYS A 44 25.25 18.22 -28.91
C CYS A 44 24.81 17.35 -27.72
N PHE A 45 24.02 17.89 -26.80
CA PHE A 45 23.50 17.14 -25.64
C PHE A 45 22.52 16.04 -26.09
N GLY A 46 21.62 16.33 -27.03
CA GLY A 46 20.65 15.35 -27.53
C GLY A 46 21.31 14.16 -28.24
N LEU A 47 22.29 14.41 -29.12
CA LEU A 47 23.02 13.37 -29.85
C LEU A 47 23.91 12.55 -28.91
N GLY A 48 24.68 13.21 -28.03
CA GLY A 48 25.53 12.52 -27.06
C GLY A 48 24.74 11.69 -26.04
N GLY A 49 23.60 12.19 -25.59
CA GLY A 49 22.71 11.49 -24.65
C GLY A 49 22.15 10.20 -25.23
N VAL A 50 21.55 10.26 -26.42
CA VAL A 50 20.98 9.06 -27.06
C VAL A 50 22.05 8.04 -27.43
N ALA A 51 23.25 8.46 -27.82
CA ALA A 51 24.36 7.55 -28.11
C ALA A 51 24.78 6.74 -26.88
N PHE A 52 24.79 7.38 -25.70
CA PHE A 52 25.04 6.71 -24.42
C PHE A 52 23.90 5.77 -24.01
N GLN A 53 22.65 6.21 -24.16
CA GLN A 53 21.46 5.39 -23.86
C GLN A 53 21.43 4.11 -24.70
N VAL A 54 21.73 4.22 -26.00
CA VAL A 54 21.79 3.09 -26.92
C VAL A 54 22.95 2.14 -26.57
N MET A 55 24.14 2.68 -26.33
CA MET A 55 25.32 1.87 -25.98
C MET A 55 25.14 1.10 -24.67
N LEU A 56 24.56 1.73 -23.65
CA LEU A 56 24.34 1.14 -22.33
C LEU A 56 23.04 0.33 -22.25
N ARG A 57 22.25 0.31 -23.34
CA ARG A 57 20.94 -0.34 -23.43
C ARG A 57 20.00 0.08 -22.29
N ASN A 58 20.10 1.36 -21.89
CA ASN A 58 19.33 1.92 -20.80
C ASN A 58 18.87 3.34 -21.19
N PRO A 59 17.55 3.58 -21.35
CA PRO A 59 17.02 4.90 -21.71
C PRO A 59 17.25 5.96 -20.63
N LEU A 60 17.53 5.55 -19.39
CA LEU A 60 17.82 6.47 -18.29
C LEU A 60 19.32 6.80 -18.16
N ALA A 61 20.18 6.17 -18.97
CA ALA A 61 21.62 6.41 -18.90
C ALA A 61 21.98 7.77 -19.48
N SER A 62 22.09 8.78 -18.62
CA SER A 62 22.60 10.09 -19.00
C SER A 62 24.12 10.20 -18.73
N PRO A 63 24.87 10.92 -19.57
CA PRO A 63 26.31 11.13 -19.37
C PRO A 63 26.66 11.94 -18.11
N ASP A 64 25.67 12.67 -17.56
CA ASP A 64 25.80 13.39 -16.29
C ASP A 64 25.86 12.46 -15.09
N ILE A 65 25.09 11.36 -15.12
CA ILE A 65 25.11 10.32 -14.06
C ILE A 65 26.48 9.62 -13.99
N ILE A 66 27.18 9.55 -15.12
CA ILE A 66 28.51 8.90 -15.23
C ILE A 66 29.63 9.89 -14.84
N GLY A 67 29.35 11.17 -14.59
CA GLY A 67 30.32 12.13 -14.03
C GLY A 67 31.20 12.88 -15.04
N VAL A 68 30.94 12.73 -16.34
CA VAL A 68 31.73 13.39 -17.41
C VAL A 68 31.52 14.91 -17.41
N SER A 69 30.26 15.35 -17.33
CA SER A 69 29.92 16.77 -17.23
C SER A 69 30.34 17.37 -15.89
N ALA A 70 30.37 16.58 -14.82
CA ALA A 70 30.92 16.97 -13.53
C ALA A 70 32.42 17.32 -13.65
N GLY A 71 33.20 16.55 -14.43
CA GLY A 71 34.62 16.84 -14.67
C GLY A 71 34.88 18.18 -15.35
N ALA A 72 34.12 18.49 -16.40
CA ALA A 72 34.21 19.79 -17.08
C ALA A 72 33.75 20.93 -16.17
N SER A 73 32.68 20.72 -15.41
CA SER A 73 32.14 21.69 -14.46
C SER A 73 33.11 21.97 -13.31
N ALA A 74 33.80 20.95 -12.79
CA ALA A 74 34.81 21.09 -11.76
C ALA A 74 36.02 21.89 -12.21
N ALA A 75 36.49 21.66 -13.43
CA ALA A 75 37.57 22.44 -14.00
C ALA A 75 37.17 23.89 -14.30
N ALA A 76 35.92 24.13 -14.73
CA ALA A 76 35.39 25.47 -14.89
C ALA A 76 35.32 26.21 -13.54
N VAL A 77 34.75 25.58 -12.51
CA VAL A 77 34.68 26.15 -11.16
C VAL A 77 36.09 26.39 -10.59
N PHE A 78 37.01 25.45 -10.76
CA PHE A 78 38.40 25.62 -10.30
C PHE A 78 39.12 26.74 -11.04
N GLY A 79 38.97 26.83 -12.35
CA GLY A 79 39.56 27.87 -13.19
C GLY A 79 39.07 29.26 -12.82
N ILE A 80 37.76 29.41 -12.61
CA ILE A 80 37.15 30.68 -12.16
C ILE A 80 37.63 31.04 -10.75
N VAL A 81 37.55 30.10 -9.81
CA VAL A 81 37.72 30.38 -8.38
C VAL A 81 39.18 30.50 -7.95
N PHE A 82 40.06 29.65 -8.48
CA PHE A 82 41.46 29.58 -8.01
C PHE A 82 42.47 30.17 -8.99
N LEU A 83 42.16 30.18 -10.28
CA LEU A 83 43.08 30.64 -11.32
C LEU A 83 42.63 31.97 -11.96
N SER A 84 41.44 32.47 -11.61
CA SER A 84 40.82 33.66 -12.20
C SER A 84 40.83 33.64 -13.73
N LEU A 85 40.64 32.45 -14.31
CA LEU A 85 40.59 32.26 -15.77
C LEU A 85 39.22 32.66 -16.30
N ASP A 86 39.20 33.38 -17.41
CA ASP A 86 38.01 33.79 -18.13
C ASP A 86 38.07 33.43 -19.62
N GLY A 87 36.90 33.48 -20.27
CA GLY A 87 36.79 33.36 -21.73
C GLY A 87 37.34 32.02 -22.29
N PRO A 88 38.02 32.05 -23.46
CA PRO A 88 38.45 30.83 -24.16
C PRO A 88 39.42 29.93 -23.38
N ALA A 89 40.25 30.51 -22.50
CA ALA A 89 41.20 29.75 -21.69
C ALA A 89 40.48 28.84 -20.69
N LEU A 90 39.39 29.34 -20.09
CA LEU A 90 38.55 28.57 -19.18
C LEU A 90 37.86 27.39 -19.90
N SER A 91 37.30 27.63 -21.09
CA SER A 91 36.66 26.58 -21.89
C SER A 91 37.67 25.49 -22.31
N ALA A 92 38.90 25.85 -22.67
CA ALA A 92 39.93 24.88 -23.04
C ALA A 92 40.31 23.95 -21.87
N VAL A 93 40.43 24.51 -20.66
CA VAL A 93 40.71 23.73 -19.43
C VAL A 93 39.55 22.82 -19.06
N ALA A 94 38.30 23.31 -19.17
CA ALA A 94 37.10 22.52 -18.90
C ALA A 94 36.94 21.34 -19.88
N ILE A 95 37.22 21.53 -21.17
CA ILE A 95 37.19 20.46 -22.18
C ILE A 95 38.24 19.39 -21.87
N GLY A 96 39.48 19.80 -21.57
CA GLY A 96 40.56 18.87 -21.25
C GLY A 96 40.26 18.02 -20.02
N ALA A 97 39.69 18.62 -18.97
CA ALA A 97 39.32 17.92 -17.75
C ALA A 97 38.14 16.96 -17.95
N GLY A 98 37.10 17.37 -18.68
CA GLY A 98 35.96 16.49 -19.00
C GLY A 98 36.38 15.24 -19.78
N LEU A 99 37.24 15.42 -20.79
CA LEU A 99 37.83 14.30 -21.56
C LEU A 99 38.74 13.43 -20.69
N GLY A 100 39.55 14.03 -19.80
CA GLY A 100 40.42 13.31 -18.88
C GLY A 100 39.66 12.44 -17.89
N VAL A 101 38.56 12.97 -17.32
CA VAL A 101 37.68 12.23 -16.40
C VAL A 101 37.01 11.05 -17.11
N ALA A 102 36.58 11.23 -18.36
CA ALA A 102 36.01 10.15 -19.14
C ALA A 102 37.02 9.03 -19.45
N LEU A 103 38.28 9.40 -19.79
CA LEU A 103 39.35 8.43 -19.99
C LEU A 103 39.71 7.70 -18.68
N LEU A 104 39.65 8.39 -17.55
CA LEU A 104 39.87 7.81 -16.22
C LEU A 104 38.78 6.78 -15.88
N ILE A 105 37.50 7.13 -16.04
CA ILE A 105 36.38 6.22 -15.81
C ILE A 105 36.49 4.98 -16.70
N TYR A 106 36.81 5.19 -17.98
CA TYR A 106 37.03 4.09 -18.92
C TYR A 106 38.21 3.20 -18.49
N GLY A 107 39.36 3.77 -18.12
CA GLY A 107 40.54 3.04 -17.69
C GLY A 107 40.31 2.23 -16.40
N LEU A 108 39.62 2.82 -15.42
CA LEU A 108 39.24 2.14 -14.18
C LEU A 108 38.24 1.01 -14.42
N SER A 109 37.41 1.12 -15.46
CA SER A 109 36.46 0.07 -15.84
C SER A 109 37.09 -1.11 -16.61
N PHE A 110 38.38 -1.04 -16.99
CA PHE A 110 38.98 -1.91 -18.00
C PHE A 110 39.49 -3.29 -17.53
N ARG A 111 39.33 -3.70 -16.26
CA ARG A 111 39.81 -5.03 -15.80
C ARG A 111 38.96 -6.19 -16.38
N GLY A 112 39.45 -6.86 -17.42
CA GLY A 112 38.81 -8.04 -18.03
C GLY A 112 37.73 -7.72 -19.06
N GLY A 113 37.75 -6.52 -19.64
CA GLY A 113 36.75 -6.04 -20.61
C GLY A 113 35.77 -5.03 -20.02
N VAL A 114 35.22 -4.15 -20.87
CA VAL A 114 34.35 -3.04 -20.45
C VAL A 114 32.90 -3.49 -20.40
N ALA A 115 32.46 -3.92 -19.22
CA ALA A 115 31.04 -4.17 -18.95
C ALA A 115 30.30 -2.85 -18.67
N GLY A 116 29.10 -2.68 -19.25
CA GLY A 116 28.33 -1.43 -19.16
C GLY A 116 27.98 -1.03 -17.71
N SER A 117 27.67 -2.01 -16.86
CA SER A 117 27.38 -1.81 -15.43
C SER A 117 28.57 -1.29 -14.63
N ARG A 118 29.79 -1.80 -14.90
CA ARG A 118 31.02 -1.33 -14.24
C ARG A 118 31.37 0.11 -14.62
N LEU A 119 31.13 0.48 -15.86
CA LEU A 119 31.34 1.86 -16.32
C LEU A 119 30.38 2.84 -15.61
N ILE A 120 29.14 2.43 -15.36
CA ILE A 120 28.16 3.22 -14.60
C ILE A 120 28.58 3.34 -13.13
N LEU A 121 28.93 2.23 -12.46
CA LEU A 121 29.26 2.24 -11.03
C LEU A 121 30.55 3.03 -10.74
N VAL A 122 31.58 2.87 -11.58
CA VAL A 122 32.81 3.70 -11.50
C VAL A 122 32.49 5.16 -11.80
N GLY A 123 31.64 5.44 -12.79
CA GLY A 123 31.20 6.79 -13.14
C GLY A 123 30.50 7.50 -12.00
N ILE A 124 29.57 6.84 -11.30
CA ILE A 124 28.88 7.38 -10.13
C ILE A 124 29.86 7.71 -9.01
N GLY A 125 30.80 6.80 -8.72
CA GLY A 125 31.83 7.03 -7.70
C GLY A 125 32.74 8.22 -8.03
N VAL A 126 33.22 8.31 -9.27
CA VAL A 126 34.04 9.44 -9.74
C VAL A 126 33.24 10.75 -9.76
N SER A 127 31.98 10.71 -10.19
CA SER A 127 31.06 11.86 -10.17
C SER A 127 30.87 12.40 -8.76
N ALA A 128 30.63 11.53 -7.77
CA ALA A 128 30.49 11.92 -6.37
C ALA A 128 31.76 12.59 -5.81
N MET A 129 32.95 12.07 -6.15
CA MET A 129 34.22 12.69 -5.78
C MET A 129 34.39 14.08 -6.41
N ILE A 130 34.05 14.22 -7.69
CA ILE A 130 34.17 15.49 -8.42
C ILE A 130 33.15 16.51 -7.91
N ASN A 131 31.92 16.10 -7.62
CA ASN A 131 30.90 16.97 -7.03
C ASN A 131 31.30 17.43 -5.63
N SER A 132 31.94 16.56 -4.84
CA SER A 132 32.53 16.94 -3.55
C SER A 132 33.62 18.00 -3.72
N PHE A 133 34.45 17.88 -4.77
CA PHE A 133 35.44 18.89 -5.11
C PHE A 133 34.82 20.22 -5.60
N ILE A 134 33.77 20.18 -6.43
CA ILE A 134 33.02 21.37 -6.85
C ILE A 134 32.46 22.09 -5.62
N ALA A 135 31.81 21.36 -4.72
CA ALA A 135 31.28 21.92 -3.48
C ALA A 135 32.38 22.57 -2.62
N TYR A 136 33.54 21.93 -2.50
CA TYR A 136 34.71 22.50 -1.84
C TYR A 136 35.22 23.77 -2.53
N ALA A 137 35.33 23.77 -3.86
CA ALA A 137 35.82 24.91 -4.64
C ALA A 137 34.88 26.11 -4.52
N LEU A 138 33.56 25.90 -4.66
CA LEU A 138 32.56 26.94 -4.47
C LEU A 138 32.55 27.51 -3.05
N ALA A 139 32.78 26.66 -2.05
CA ALA A 139 32.89 27.11 -0.65
C ALA A 139 34.09 28.03 -0.41
N ARG A 140 35.09 28.02 -1.30
CA ARG A 140 36.27 28.91 -1.27
C ARG A 140 36.14 30.12 -2.20
N ALA A 141 35.10 30.19 -3.03
CA ALA A 141 34.93 31.21 -4.05
C ALA A 141 34.61 32.60 -3.47
N PRO A 142 35.32 33.66 -3.90
CA PRO A 142 34.90 35.04 -3.68
C PRO A 142 33.49 35.30 -4.25
N ALA A 143 32.75 36.25 -3.68
CA ALA A 143 31.33 36.44 -4.00
C ALA A 143 31.04 36.74 -5.50
N TRP A 144 31.96 37.42 -6.20
CA TRP A 144 31.85 37.70 -7.63
C TRP A 144 32.12 36.46 -8.48
N ASP A 145 33.20 35.74 -8.17
CA ASP A 145 33.58 34.48 -8.83
C ASP A 145 32.55 33.37 -8.58
N LEU A 146 31.91 33.38 -7.41
CA LEU A 146 30.84 32.46 -7.05
C LEU A 146 29.61 32.64 -7.95
N GLN A 147 29.24 33.89 -8.27
CA GLN A 147 28.10 34.17 -9.15
C GLN A 147 28.39 33.70 -10.58
N GLU A 148 29.63 33.87 -11.05
CA GLU A 148 30.06 33.36 -12.35
C GLU A 148 30.15 31.82 -12.37
N ALA A 149 30.70 31.19 -11.33
CA ALA A 149 30.77 29.74 -11.19
C ALA A 149 29.37 29.09 -11.10
N MET A 150 28.42 29.70 -10.39
CA MET A 150 27.03 29.23 -10.32
C MET A 150 26.29 29.36 -11.65
N ARG A 151 26.57 30.40 -12.43
CA ARG A 151 26.06 30.53 -13.81
C ARG A 151 26.57 29.39 -14.69
N TRP A 152 27.82 28.99 -14.52
CA TRP A 152 28.43 27.87 -15.24
C TRP A 152 27.91 26.50 -14.80
N LEU A 153 27.54 26.32 -13.53
CA LEU A 153 26.98 25.06 -13.01
C LEU A 153 25.50 24.86 -13.31
N SER A 154 24.75 25.94 -13.51
CA SER A 154 23.30 25.90 -13.76
C SER A 154 22.91 25.81 -15.23
N GLY A 155 23.88 25.89 -16.15
CA GLY A 155 23.63 25.83 -17.59
C GLY A 155 22.91 27.08 -18.12
N SER A 156 23.62 27.94 -18.85
CA SER A 156 23.05 29.16 -19.42
C SER A 156 23.62 29.51 -20.80
N VAL A 157 22.72 29.92 -21.69
CA VAL A 157 23.09 30.63 -22.94
C VAL A 157 23.04 32.15 -22.77
N ASN A 158 22.78 32.66 -21.54
CA ASN A 158 22.75 34.10 -21.28
C ASN A 158 24.15 34.71 -21.45
N GLY A 159 24.24 35.74 -22.30
CA GLY A 159 25.51 36.38 -22.65
C GLY A 159 26.31 35.66 -23.74
N ALA A 160 25.69 34.70 -24.44
CA ALA A 160 26.28 34.02 -25.60
C ALA A 160 26.80 35.00 -26.64
N ARG A 161 27.95 34.67 -27.22
CA ARG A 161 28.56 35.39 -28.34
C ARG A 161 28.75 34.45 -29.53
N LEU A 162 28.70 34.99 -30.75
CA LEU A 162 28.77 34.19 -31.99
C LEU A 162 30.13 33.50 -32.19
N ASP A 163 31.20 34.04 -31.64
CA ASP A 163 32.54 33.44 -31.63
C ASP A 163 32.59 32.12 -30.84
N GLN A 164 31.73 31.96 -29.83
CA GLN A 164 31.60 30.74 -29.03
C GLN A 164 30.86 29.60 -29.76
N ALA A 165 30.25 29.87 -30.93
CA ALA A 165 29.59 28.84 -31.72
C ALA A 165 30.58 27.95 -32.50
N TRP A 166 31.79 28.44 -32.79
CA TRP A 166 32.78 27.70 -33.59
C TRP A 166 33.26 26.39 -32.92
N PRO A 167 33.56 26.35 -31.62
CA PRO A 167 33.88 25.10 -30.93
C PRO A 167 32.75 24.08 -30.96
N LEU A 168 31.49 24.50 -30.80
CA LEU A 168 30.32 23.61 -30.87
C LEU A 168 30.11 23.05 -32.28
N LEU A 169 30.25 23.89 -33.31
CA LEU A 169 30.21 23.45 -34.71
C LEU A 169 31.33 22.46 -35.03
N GLY A 170 32.55 22.73 -34.55
CA GLY A 170 33.68 21.83 -34.68
C GLY A 170 33.45 20.49 -33.98
N ALA A 171 32.90 20.50 -32.77
CA ALA A 171 32.57 19.30 -32.01
C ALA A 171 31.45 18.48 -32.68
N LEU A 172 30.41 19.15 -33.19
CA LEU A 172 29.31 18.49 -33.91
C LEU A 172 29.81 17.88 -35.24
N ALA A 173 30.68 18.59 -35.97
CA ALA A 173 31.26 18.08 -37.21
C ALA A 173 32.20 16.89 -36.96
N LEU A 174 33.10 16.98 -35.97
CA LEU A 174 34.09 15.95 -35.68
C LEU A 174 33.49 14.75 -34.92
N PHE A 175 32.92 14.99 -33.74
CA PHE A 175 32.40 13.92 -32.89
C PHE A 175 31.00 13.47 -33.31
N GLY A 176 30.16 14.39 -33.83
CA GLY A 176 28.86 14.02 -34.38
C GLY A 176 29.01 13.28 -35.69
N GLY A 177 29.93 13.71 -36.55
CA GLY A 177 30.33 12.95 -37.74
C GLY A 177 30.82 11.54 -37.39
N LEU A 178 31.63 11.40 -36.33
CA LEU A 178 32.07 10.09 -35.84
C LEU A 178 30.90 9.22 -35.36
N LEU A 179 29.98 9.75 -34.54
CA LEU A 179 28.82 8.99 -34.05
C LEU A 179 27.87 8.58 -35.18
N ILE A 180 27.61 9.49 -36.13
CA ILE A 180 26.79 9.20 -37.31
C ILE A 180 27.45 8.15 -38.20
N SER A 181 28.77 8.19 -38.37
CA SER A 181 29.52 7.16 -39.13
C SER A 181 29.45 5.78 -38.48
N ARG A 182 29.15 5.72 -37.17
CA ARG A 182 28.98 4.49 -36.37
C ARG A 182 27.53 4.16 -36.07
N SER A 183 26.57 4.82 -36.72
CA SER A 183 25.13 4.63 -36.48
C SER A 183 24.68 3.17 -36.63
N ARG A 184 25.15 2.48 -37.68
CA ARG A 184 24.85 1.05 -37.91
C ARG A 184 25.45 0.15 -36.83
N ASP A 185 26.69 0.42 -36.42
CA ASP A 185 27.37 -0.35 -35.37
C ASP A 185 26.69 -0.12 -34.00
N LEU A 186 26.19 1.10 -33.74
CA LEU A 186 25.41 1.46 -32.55
C LEU A 186 24.05 0.76 -32.49
N GLU A 187 23.35 0.65 -33.62
CA GLU A 187 22.09 -0.09 -33.71
C GLU A 187 22.28 -1.58 -33.45
N ALA A 188 23.37 -2.16 -33.94
CA ALA A 188 23.74 -3.55 -33.62
C ALA A 188 24.03 -3.73 -32.12
N LEU A 189 24.72 -2.78 -31.47
CA LEU A 189 24.96 -2.80 -30.01
C LEU A 189 23.66 -2.77 -29.19
N ARG A 190 22.57 -2.19 -29.72
CA ARG A 190 21.25 -2.18 -29.09
C ARG A 190 20.66 -3.59 -28.94
N MET A 191 21.01 -4.52 -29.84
CA MET A 191 20.58 -5.94 -29.80
C MET A 191 21.42 -6.81 -28.86
N GLY A 192 22.49 -6.25 -28.29
CA GLY A 192 23.37 -6.92 -27.33
C GLY A 192 24.76 -7.24 -27.88
N ASP A 193 25.71 -7.39 -26.96
CA ASP A 193 27.14 -7.48 -27.30
C ASP A 193 27.48 -8.73 -28.11
N ASP A 194 26.87 -9.87 -27.76
CA ASP A 194 27.10 -11.14 -28.46
C ASP A 194 26.50 -11.12 -29.86
N MET A 195 25.31 -10.53 -30.02
CA MET A 195 24.65 -10.37 -31.32
C MET A 195 25.38 -9.35 -32.21
N ALA A 196 25.85 -8.23 -31.64
CA ALA A 196 26.66 -7.25 -32.35
C ALA A 196 28.00 -7.85 -32.81
N ALA A 197 28.66 -8.63 -31.96
CA ALA A 197 29.88 -9.35 -32.32
C ALA A 197 29.64 -10.38 -33.43
N ALA A 198 28.51 -11.12 -33.38
CA ALA A 198 28.11 -12.06 -34.42
C ALA A 198 27.81 -11.37 -35.77
N LEU A 199 27.29 -10.14 -35.75
CA LEU A 199 27.07 -9.29 -36.92
C LEU A 199 28.37 -8.61 -37.45
N GLY A 200 29.53 -8.96 -36.91
CA GLY A 200 30.84 -8.48 -37.35
C GLY A 200 31.26 -7.14 -36.74
N VAL A 201 30.52 -6.61 -35.76
CA VAL A 201 30.89 -5.36 -35.09
C VAL A 201 32.02 -5.62 -34.09
N ARG A 202 33.10 -4.84 -34.21
CA ARG A 202 34.20 -4.86 -33.23
C ARG A 202 33.75 -4.15 -31.96
N VAL A 203 33.02 -4.85 -31.08
CA VAL A 203 32.32 -4.30 -29.90
C VAL A 203 33.20 -3.39 -29.05
N GLY A 204 34.41 -3.82 -28.69
CA GLY A 204 35.33 -3.03 -27.87
C GLY A 204 35.77 -1.72 -28.54
N ALA A 205 36.19 -1.78 -29.81
CA ALA A 205 36.61 -0.61 -30.56
C ALA A 205 35.45 0.35 -30.86
N THR A 206 34.25 -0.20 -31.06
CA THR A 206 33.03 0.57 -31.32
C THR A 206 32.57 1.31 -30.06
N ARG A 207 32.54 0.64 -28.90
CA ARG A 207 32.26 1.30 -27.60
C ARG A 207 33.24 2.43 -27.33
N LEU A 208 34.52 2.21 -27.56
CA LEU A 208 35.52 3.26 -27.38
C LEU A 208 35.25 4.46 -28.30
N ALA A 209 34.93 4.23 -29.58
CA ALA A 209 34.60 5.30 -30.52
C ALA A 209 33.33 6.06 -30.13
N VAL A 210 32.29 5.35 -29.65
CA VAL A 210 31.03 5.94 -29.18
C VAL A 210 31.25 6.78 -27.93
N ILE A 211 31.99 6.27 -26.95
CA ILE A 211 32.33 7.00 -25.74
C ILE A 211 33.12 8.26 -26.10
N LEU A 212 34.18 8.16 -26.89
CA LEU A 212 34.98 9.31 -27.31
C LEU A 212 34.14 10.36 -28.07
N GLY A 213 33.23 9.92 -28.94
CA GLY A 213 32.31 10.79 -29.67
C GLY A 213 31.31 11.50 -28.74
N ALA A 214 30.57 10.74 -27.94
CA ALA A 214 29.50 11.28 -27.11
C ALA A 214 30.04 12.14 -25.97
N VAL A 215 31.10 11.68 -25.29
CA VAL A 215 31.80 12.44 -24.26
C VAL A 215 32.43 13.70 -24.83
N GLY A 216 33.17 13.60 -25.93
CA GLY A 216 33.85 14.76 -26.52
C GLY A 216 32.87 15.86 -26.90
N MET A 217 31.72 15.48 -27.45
CA MET A 217 30.66 16.42 -27.79
C MET A 217 30.02 17.08 -26.57
N ILE A 218 29.67 16.28 -25.55
CA ILE A 218 29.04 16.78 -24.32
C ILE A 218 30.01 17.63 -23.49
N ALA A 219 31.29 17.27 -23.45
CA ALA A 219 32.31 18.05 -22.77
C ALA A 219 32.46 19.44 -23.40
N VAL A 220 32.48 19.53 -24.74
CA VAL A 220 32.53 20.84 -25.44
C VAL A 220 31.24 21.64 -25.24
N ALA A 221 30.06 20.98 -25.28
CA ALA A 221 28.78 21.63 -24.98
C ALA A 221 28.73 22.21 -23.57
N THR A 222 29.07 21.39 -22.58
CA THR A 222 29.15 21.77 -21.15
C THR A 222 30.17 22.88 -20.94
N ALA A 223 31.32 22.80 -21.61
CA ALA A 223 32.38 23.82 -21.54
C ALA A 223 32.05 25.11 -22.30
N THR A 224 30.90 25.22 -22.96
CA THR A 224 30.47 26.45 -23.64
C THR A 224 29.21 27.04 -23.03
N THR A 225 28.26 26.20 -22.58
CA THR A 225 26.97 26.64 -22.05
C THR A 225 26.74 26.25 -20.59
N GLY A 226 27.66 25.55 -19.93
CA GLY A 226 27.38 24.83 -18.68
C GLY A 226 26.55 23.56 -18.91
N PRO A 227 26.34 22.72 -17.88
CA PRO A 227 25.64 21.46 -18.04
C PRO A 227 24.13 21.71 -18.17
N ILE A 228 23.54 21.23 -19.27
CA ILE A 228 22.09 21.22 -19.48
C ILE A 228 21.61 19.76 -19.44
N ALA A 229 21.86 19.11 -18.29
CA ALA A 229 21.85 17.66 -18.11
C ALA A 229 20.53 16.97 -18.54
N PHE A 230 19.40 17.61 -18.26
CA PHE A 230 18.08 17.07 -18.59
C PHE A 230 17.87 16.86 -20.10
N VAL A 231 18.52 17.65 -20.96
CA VAL A 231 18.37 17.53 -22.41
C VAL A 231 19.01 16.25 -22.93
N ALA A 232 20.17 15.86 -22.39
CA ALA A 232 20.82 14.61 -22.76
C ALA A 232 20.00 13.38 -22.33
N PHE A 233 19.25 13.49 -21.23
CA PHE A 233 18.34 12.45 -20.76
C PHE A 233 17.04 12.38 -21.59
N LEU A 234 16.37 13.51 -21.80
CA LEU A 234 14.99 13.53 -22.35
C LEU A 234 14.94 13.40 -23.88
N SER A 235 15.99 13.84 -24.59
CA SER A 235 15.96 13.91 -26.07
C SER A 235 15.80 12.55 -26.75
N GLY A 236 16.42 11.50 -26.20
CA GLY A 236 16.34 10.13 -26.75
C GLY A 236 14.93 9.51 -26.63
N PRO A 237 14.34 9.43 -25.43
CA PRO A 237 12.97 8.92 -25.24
C PRO A 237 11.92 9.68 -26.06
N ILE A 238 12.03 11.00 -26.17
CA ILE A 238 11.13 11.80 -27.00
C ILE A 238 11.33 11.49 -28.49
N ALA A 239 12.58 11.40 -28.96
CA ALA A 239 12.89 11.03 -30.33
C ALA A 239 12.32 9.65 -30.72
N VAL A 240 12.38 8.67 -29.81
CA VAL A 240 11.79 7.33 -30.00
C VAL A 240 10.27 7.41 -30.17
N ARG A 241 9.58 8.25 -29.38
CA ARG A 241 8.13 8.43 -29.51
C ARG A 241 7.71 9.10 -30.82
N ILE A 242 8.54 9.99 -31.37
CA ILE A 242 8.23 10.74 -32.60
C ILE A 242 8.50 9.92 -33.86
N VAL A 243 9.65 9.24 -33.94
CA VAL A 243 10.12 8.57 -35.18
C VAL A 243 9.91 7.05 -35.14
N GLY A 244 9.54 6.50 -33.97
CA GLY A 244 9.38 5.06 -33.76
C GLY A 244 10.70 4.33 -33.49
N PRO A 245 10.65 3.02 -33.17
CA PRO A 245 11.83 2.25 -32.76
C PRO A 245 12.75 1.83 -33.93
N ASN A 246 12.28 1.95 -35.17
CA ASN A 246 12.91 1.42 -36.38
C ASN A 246 13.72 2.52 -37.11
N GLY A 247 14.98 2.69 -36.74
CA GLY A 247 15.94 3.58 -37.40
C GLY A 247 16.91 4.28 -36.45
N SER A 248 17.85 5.04 -37.02
CA SER A 248 18.87 5.73 -36.23
C SER A 248 18.28 6.92 -35.46
N LEU A 249 18.29 6.82 -34.13
CA LEU A 249 17.75 7.84 -33.23
C LEU A 249 18.68 9.06 -33.06
N LEU A 250 19.89 9.04 -33.64
CA LEU A 250 20.91 10.07 -33.43
C LEU A 250 20.47 11.46 -33.95
N ILE A 251 19.99 11.54 -35.19
CA ILE A 251 19.58 12.82 -35.81
C ILE A 251 18.26 13.33 -35.20
N PRO A 252 17.22 12.49 -35.03
CA PRO A 252 16.00 12.92 -34.33
C PRO A 252 16.27 13.44 -32.91
N ALA A 253 17.11 12.77 -32.12
CA ALA A 253 17.46 13.23 -30.78
C ALA A 253 18.24 14.55 -30.77
N ALA A 254 19.12 14.78 -31.76
CA ALA A 254 19.81 16.06 -31.91
C ALA A 254 18.81 17.21 -32.18
N LEU A 255 17.82 16.99 -33.03
CA LEU A 255 16.78 17.99 -33.32
C LEU A 255 15.88 18.25 -32.11
N VAL A 256 15.47 17.19 -31.40
CA VAL A 256 14.69 17.32 -30.16
C VAL A 256 15.47 18.11 -29.11
N GLY A 257 16.77 17.80 -28.93
CA GLY A 257 17.61 18.53 -27.98
C GLY A 257 17.75 20.01 -28.32
N ALA A 258 17.92 20.35 -29.61
CA ALA A 258 17.94 21.74 -30.07
C ALA A 258 16.64 22.48 -29.74
N VAL A 259 15.48 21.84 -29.95
CA VAL A 259 14.17 22.40 -29.63
C VAL A 259 13.99 22.59 -28.12
N LEU A 260 14.40 21.61 -27.30
CA LEU A 260 14.26 21.68 -25.84
C LEU A 260 15.07 22.84 -25.24
N VAL A 261 16.32 23.03 -25.66
CA VAL A 261 17.15 24.15 -25.18
C VAL A 261 16.61 25.48 -25.66
N LEU A 262 16.16 25.58 -26.92
CA LEU A 262 15.59 26.81 -27.47
C LEU A 262 14.28 27.20 -26.78
N ALA A 263 13.40 26.22 -26.51
CA ALA A 263 12.15 26.43 -25.79
C ALA A 263 12.39 26.76 -24.31
N GLY A 264 13.35 26.09 -23.66
CA GLY A 264 13.75 26.39 -22.29
C GLY A 264 14.34 27.81 -22.14
N ASP A 265 15.13 28.26 -23.12
CA ASP A 265 15.61 29.64 -23.17
C ASP A 265 14.47 30.64 -23.33
N PHE A 266 13.55 30.37 -24.27
CA PHE A 266 12.37 31.21 -24.44
C PHE A 266 11.54 31.30 -23.16
N ALA A 267 11.25 30.17 -22.53
CA ALA A 267 10.49 30.10 -21.29
C ALA A 267 11.19 30.85 -20.15
N GLY A 268 12.50 30.64 -19.98
CA GLY A 268 13.30 31.30 -18.95
C GLY A 268 13.45 32.79 -19.09
N GLN A 269 13.33 33.33 -20.30
CA GLN A 269 13.41 34.77 -20.53
C GLN A 269 12.06 35.46 -20.52
N PHE A 270 10.99 34.78 -20.94
CA PHE A 270 9.73 35.43 -21.30
C PHE A 270 8.49 34.85 -20.63
N LEU A 271 8.48 33.57 -20.23
CA LEU A 271 7.29 32.95 -19.62
C LEU A 271 7.31 33.01 -18.10
N LEU A 272 8.49 33.11 -17.49
CA LEU A 272 8.65 33.18 -16.04
C LEU A 272 8.81 34.62 -15.54
N PRO A 273 8.34 34.93 -14.31
CA PRO A 273 8.41 36.27 -13.72
C PRO A 273 9.86 36.75 -13.44
N GLY A 274 10.84 35.84 -13.50
CA GLY A 274 12.28 36.14 -13.43
C GLY A 274 13.01 35.63 -14.67
N ARG A 275 14.21 36.17 -14.95
CA ARG A 275 15.09 35.65 -16.01
C ARG A 275 15.91 34.49 -15.44
N TYR A 276 15.52 33.28 -15.81
CA TYR A 276 16.18 32.07 -15.33
C TYR A 276 17.13 31.48 -16.40
N PRO A 277 18.26 30.86 -15.99
CA PRO A 277 19.09 30.05 -16.87
C PRO A 277 18.30 28.86 -17.43
N VAL A 278 18.63 28.44 -18.64
CA VAL A 278 17.93 27.34 -19.32
C VAL A 278 17.91 26.06 -18.49
N GLY A 279 19.02 25.72 -17.82
CA GLY A 279 19.09 24.51 -17.00
C GLY A 279 18.22 24.55 -15.72
N VAL A 280 17.79 25.74 -15.27
CA VAL A 280 16.91 25.92 -14.09
C VAL A 280 15.43 25.86 -14.49
N VAL A 281 15.07 26.45 -15.63
CA VAL A 281 13.69 26.52 -16.16
C VAL A 281 13.15 25.14 -16.47
N THR A 282 14.02 24.24 -16.91
CA THR A 282 13.70 22.84 -17.16
C THR A 282 13.75 22.00 -15.88
N GLY A 283 13.97 22.61 -14.70
CA GLY A 283 14.35 21.95 -13.45
C GLY A 283 13.34 21.99 -12.30
N TYR A 284 12.61 23.08 -12.02
CA TYR A 284 11.54 23.11 -10.98
C TYR A 284 10.77 24.46 -10.96
N GLY A 285 9.52 24.47 -10.48
CA GLY A 285 8.72 25.68 -10.24
C GLY A 285 8.75 26.13 -8.77
N ASP A 286 8.85 27.45 -8.50
CA ASP A 286 9.06 28.01 -7.15
C ASP A 286 7.80 28.68 -6.53
N ARG A 287 7.53 28.41 -5.25
CA ARG A 287 6.62 29.16 -4.34
C ARG A 287 7.40 29.66 -3.12
N ALA A 288 7.18 30.92 -2.71
CA ALA A 288 7.88 31.52 -1.55
C ALA A 288 7.30 31.05 -0.19
N ILE A 289 8.16 30.52 0.70
CA ILE A 289 7.79 29.87 1.97
C ILE A 289 7.84 30.83 3.19
N LEU A 290 8.79 31.77 3.26
CA LEU A 290 8.93 32.76 4.35
C LEU A 290 8.79 34.19 3.81
N GLN A 291 8.05 35.07 4.51
CA GLN A 291 7.77 36.43 4.04
C GLN A 291 7.86 37.49 5.13
N GLY A 292 8.90 38.34 5.12
CA GLY A 292 8.96 39.53 5.99
C GLY A 292 8.95 39.20 7.48
N LEU A 293 9.96 38.43 7.93
CA LEU A 293 10.07 37.93 9.30
C LEU A 293 11.22 38.64 10.03
N ASP A 294 10.90 39.29 11.15
CA ASP A 294 11.85 39.91 12.08
C ASP A 294 11.79 39.16 13.43
N LEU A 295 12.91 38.59 13.88
CA LEU A 295 12.98 37.74 15.07
C LEU A 295 14.31 37.95 15.82
N ASP A 296 14.23 38.27 17.11
CA ASP A 296 15.39 38.46 17.99
C ASP A 296 15.43 37.38 19.09
N LEU A 297 16.56 36.67 19.16
CA LEU A 297 16.83 35.63 20.15
C LEU A 297 17.60 36.22 21.34
N MET A 298 17.14 35.94 22.56
CA MET A 298 17.80 36.46 23.77
C MET A 298 18.95 35.52 24.21
N PRO A 299 20.16 36.06 24.48
CA PRO A 299 21.28 35.27 24.98
C PRO A 299 20.95 34.56 26.30
N GLY A 300 21.39 33.31 26.43
CA GLY A 300 21.24 32.50 27.66
C GLY A 300 19.81 32.08 27.97
N ARG A 301 18.87 32.21 27.02
CA ARG A 301 17.47 31.82 27.17
C ARG A 301 17.11 30.67 26.24
N ILE A 302 16.08 29.91 26.61
CA ILE A 302 15.46 28.88 25.80
C ILE A 302 14.30 29.49 25.01
N THR A 303 14.34 29.43 23.68
CA THR A 303 13.28 29.91 22.79
C THR A 303 12.65 28.74 22.04
N ALA A 304 11.33 28.54 22.18
CA ALA A 304 10.58 27.54 21.42
C ALA A 304 9.81 28.20 20.26
N ILE A 305 9.93 27.63 19.06
CA ILE A 305 9.21 28.02 17.86
C ILE A 305 8.08 27.02 17.63
N VAL A 306 6.84 27.51 17.58
CA VAL A 306 5.62 26.71 17.41
C VAL A 306 4.78 27.25 16.25
N GLY A 307 3.93 26.42 15.66
CA GLY A 307 3.06 26.79 14.55
C GLY A 307 2.56 25.58 13.79
N ALA A 308 1.53 25.75 12.97
CA ALA A 308 0.97 24.66 12.15
C ALA A 308 2.01 24.02 11.21
N ASN A 309 1.72 22.82 10.72
CA ASN A 309 2.57 22.16 9.72
C ASN A 309 2.68 23.02 8.46
N ALA A 310 3.84 22.96 7.79
CA ALA A 310 4.15 23.76 6.60
C ALA A 310 4.16 25.31 6.78
N CYS A 311 4.12 25.85 8.01
CA CYS A 311 4.20 27.31 8.22
C CYS A 311 5.61 27.92 8.11
N GLY A 312 6.65 27.09 7.91
CA GLY A 312 8.03 27.53 7.65
C GLY A 312 9.01 27.40 8.82
N LYS A 313 8.69 26.72 9.92
CA LYS A 313 9.55 26.57 11.13
C LYS A 313 10.95 26.02 10.84
N SER A 314 11.03 24.84 10.23
CA SER A 314 12.31 24.21 9.84
C SER A 314 13.04 25.03 8.76
N THR A 315 12.29 25.73 7.91
CA THR A 315 12.87 26.67 6.92
C THR A 315 13.52 27.85 7.64
N LEU A 316 12.92 28.38 8.71
CA LEU A 316 13.46 29.45 9.54
C LEU A 316 14.74 28.99 10.28
N LEU A 317 14.73 27.80 10.89
CA LEU A 317 15.93 27.23 11.51
C LEU A 317 17.08 27.02 10.51
N ARG A 318 16.77 26.56 9.30
CA ARG A 318 17.76 26.43 8.21
C ARG A 318 18.31 27.78 7.76
N VAL A 319 17.49 28.83 7.73
CA VAL A 319 17.94 30.21 7.46
C VAL A 319 18.84 30.72 8.60
N MET A 320 18.46 30.48 9.86
CA MET A 320 19.23 30.88 11.04
C MET A 320 20.57 30.15 11.19
N SER A 321 20.65 28.91 10.72
CA SER A 321 21.88 28.10 10.72
C SER A 321 22.73 28.27 9.45
N ARG A 322 22.37 29.21 8.57
CA ARG A 322 23.03 29.48 7.27
C ARG A 322 22.91 28.35 6.23
N LEU A 323 22.14 27.29 6.50
CA LEU A 323 21.85 26.24 5.52
C LEU A 323 21.01 26.75 4.34
N LEU A 324 20.18 27.76 4.57
CA LEU A 324 19.44 28.47 3.52
C LEU A 324 19.77 29.96 3.56
N ARG A 325 19.95 30.58 2.38
CA ARG A 325 20.18 32.02 2.28
C ARG A 325 18.86 32.73 2.05
N PRO A 326 18.50 33.75 2.85
CA PRO A 326 17.28 34.50 2.60
C PRO A 326 17.40 35.32 1.31
N GLY A 327 16.34 35.34 0.49
CA GLY A 327 16.30 36.14 -0.74
C GLY A 327 16.24 37.66 -0.49
N ARG A 328 15.73 38.07 0.68
CA ARG A 328 15.73 39.45 1.21
C ARG A 328 15.91 39.40 2.73
N GLY A 329 16.57 40.40 3.30
CA GLY A 329 16.91 40.44 4.74
C GLY A 329 18.27 39.81 5.05
N GLN A 330 18.63 39.77 6.34
CA GLN A 330 19.88 39.15 6.81
C GLN A 330 19.68 38.55 8.21
N VAL A 331 20.40 37.47 8.51
CA VAL A 331 20.51 36.93 9.87
C VAL A 331 21.86 37.35 10.46
N THR A 332 21.86 37.87 11.68
CA THR A 332 23.06 38.31 12.40
C THR A 332 23.24 37.54 13.71
N LEU A 333 24.48 37.14 14.01
CA LEU A 333 24.92 36.59 15.30
C LEU A 333 25.98 37.55 15.87
N ASP A 334 25.78 38.03 17.10
CA ASP A 334 26.63 39.06 17.75
C ASP A 334 26.91 40.30 16.88
N GLY A 335 25.85 40.78 16.21
CA GLY A 335 25.92 41.95 15.30
C GLY A 335 26.60 41.68 13.95
N THR A 336 27.10 40.45 13.72
CA THR A 336 27.77 40.05 12.47
C THR A 336 26.85 39.18 11.64
N ALA A 337 26.70 39.46 10.34
CA ALA A 337 25.89 38.61 9.46
C ALA A 337 26.48 37.18 9.40
N ILE A 338 25.69 36.16 9.74
CA ILE A 338 26.16 34.76 9.86
C ILE A 338 26.74 34.23 8.55
N HIS A 339 26.24 34.72 7.41
CA HIS A 339 26.74 34.38 6.08
C HIS A 339 28.13 34.95 5.79
N ARG A 340 28.59 35.94 6.56
CA ARG A 340 29.93 36.55 6.47
C ARG A 340 30.91 36.00 7.52
N MET A 341 30.44 35.24 8.51
CA MET A 341 31.31 34.60 9.49
C MET A 341 32.07 33.42 8.85
N PRO A 342 33.34 33.17 9.20
CA PRO A 342 34.04 31.95 8.78
C PRO A 342 33.33 30.70 9.31
N THR A 343 33.13 29.68 8.47
CA THR A 343 32.35 28.47 8.83
C THR A 343 32.83 27.80 10.12
N ARG A 344 34.15 27.72 10.35
CA ARG A 344 34.71 27.18 11.60
C ARG A 344 34.45 28.08 12.81
N ALA A 345 34.43 29.40 12.63
CA ALA A 345 34.10 30.31 13.72
C ALA A 345 32.61 30.18 14.08
N LEU A 346 31.75 30.11 13.07
CA LEU A 346 30.31 29.89 13.26
C LEU A 346 30.01 28.53 13.92
N ALA A 347 30.66 27.44 13.49
CA ALA A 347 30.48 26.11 14.07
C ALA A 347 31.07 25.94 15.49
N ARG A 348 31.85 26.93 15.97
CA ARG A 348 32.29 27.00 17.38
C ARG A 348 31.33 27.79 18.26
N THR A 349 30.49 28.63 17.66
CA THR A 349 29.51 29.46 18.37
C THR A 349 28.08 28.94 18.24
N LEU A 350 27.75 28.22 17.16
CA LEU A 350 26.40 27.72 16.82
C LEU A 350 26.45 26.23 16.47
N GLY A 351 25.79 25.41 17.29
CA GLY A 351 25.51 24.00 17.03
C GLY A 351 24.11 23.83 16.42
N LEU A 352 23.94 22.84 15.53
CA LEU A 352 22.66 22.52 14.91
C LEU A 352 22.40 21.02 14.99
N LEU A 353 21.20 20.65 15.43
CA LEU A 353 20.64 19.32 15.29
C LEU A 353 19.44 19.39 14.31
N PRO A 354 19.53 18.81 13.11
CA PRO A 354 18.39 18.73 12.19
C PRO A 354 17.39 17.64 12.64
N GLN A 355 16.17 17.67 12.08
CA GLN A 355 15.06 16.78 12.39
C GLN A 355 15.35 15.28 12.13
N SER A 356 16.15 14.96 11.11
CA SER A 356 16.50 13.57 10.77
C SER A 356 17.97 13.47 10.37
N PRO A 357 18.89 13.40 11.35
CA PRO A 357 20.31 13.27 11.07
C PRO A 357 20.65 11.83 10.63
N ILE A 358 21.31 11.70 9.47
CA ILE A 358 21.71 10.40 8.90
C ILE A 358 23.12 10.07 9.37
N ALA A 359 23.30 8.92 10.04
CA ALA A 359 24.62 8.40 10.40
C ALA A 359 25.16 7.48 9.29
N PRO A 360 26.48 7.48 9.02
CA PRO A 360 27.11 6.45 8.19
C PRO A 360 26.98 5.06 8.85
N GLU A 361 26.78 4.01 8.05
CA GLU A 361 26.69 2.62 8.54
C GLU A 361 27.93 2.20 9.33
N GLY A 362 27.71 1.51 10.46
CA GLY A 362 28.76 0.96 11.31
C GLY A 362 29.58 1.98 12.14
N ILE A 363 29.18 3.25 12.19
CA ILE A 363 29.84 4.24 13.07
C ILE A 363 29.51 3.99 14.53
N THR A 364 30.51 3.99 15.41
CA THR A 364 30.28 3.87 16.86
C THR A 364 29.76 5.18 17.46
N VAL A 365 29.14 5.10 18.64
CA VAL A 365 28.69 6.27 19.41
C VAL A 365 29.84 7.20 19.73
N ALA A 366 30.97 6.66 20.20
CA ALA A 366 32.16 7.45 20.50
C ALA A 366 32.68 8.17 19.25
N ASP A 367 32.71 7.49 18.11
CA ASP A 367 33.15 8.07 16.84
C ASP A 367 32.21 9.19 16.35
N LEU A 368 30.90 9.00 16.52
CA LEU A 368 29.90 10.02 16.18
C LEU A 368 30.05 11.25 17.07
N VAL A 369 30.13 11.09 18.38
CA VAL A 369 30.27 12.21 19.33
C VAL A 369 31.61 12.93 19.14
N SER A 370 32.66 12.18 18.82
CA SER A 370 33.98 12.72 18.45
C SER A 370 33.93 13.67 17.26
N ARG A 371 32.96 13.50 16.33
CA ARG A 371 32.77 14.45 15.21
C ARG A 371 32.37 15.85 15.66
N GLY A 372 31.79 15.99 16.85
CA GLY A 372 31.56 17.30 17.47
C GLY A 372 32.84 18.10 17.71
N ARG A 373 34.02 17.45 17.78
CA ARG A 373 35.31 18.15 17.95
C ARG A 373 35.91 18.66 16.64
N HIS A 374 35.34 18.29 15.49
CA HIS A 374 35.87 18.67 14.18
C HIS A 374 36.09 20.20 14.00
N PRO A 375 35.23 21.12 14.48
CA PRO A 375 35.48 22.57 14.40
C PRO A 375 36.70 23.06 15.21
N HIS A 376 37.14 22.30 16.22
CA HIS A 376 38.29 22.62 17.07
C HIS A 376 39.63 22.18 16.46
N HIS A 377 39.62 21.24 15.51
CA HIS A 377 40.82 20.75 14.83
C HIS A 377 41.21 21.55 13.58
N GLY A 378 42.49 21.91 13.49
CA GLY A 378 43.16 22.40 12.27
C GLY A 378 43.80 21.26 11.46
N LEU A 379 44.29 21.56 10.25
CA LEU A 379 44.93 20.59 9.33
C LEU A 379 46.16 19.85 9.91
N ILE A 380 46.74 20.34 11.01
CA ILE A 380 47.96 19.81 11.67
C ILE A 380 47.74 19.59 13.18
N SER A 381 46.52 19.84 13.68
CA SER A 381 46.20 19.63 15.10
C SER A 381 46.07 18.14 15.37
N ARG A 382 46.90 17.62 16.27
CA ARG A 382 46.73 16.26 16.81
C ARG A 382 45.58 16.25 17.81
N TRP A 383 44.82 15.16 17.79
CA TRP A 383 43.88 14.81 18.85
C TRP A 383 44.58 14.88 20.21
N GLY A 384 43.99 15.60 21.17
CA GLY A 384 44.60 15.85 22.47
C GLY A 384 43.66 15.53 23.64
N PRO A 385 44.18 15.53 24.88
CA PRO A 385 43.41 15.16 26.07
C PRO A 385 42.15 16.02 26.30
N HIS A 386 42.14 17.25 25.79
CA HIS A 386 40.98 18.15 25.90
C HIS A 386 39.81 17.71 24.99
N ASP A 387 40.10 17.06 23.87
CA ASP A 387 39.06 16.55 22.96
C ASP A 387 38.46 15.25 23.51
N ASP A 388 39.29 14.38 24.08
CA ASP A 388 38.84 13.22 24.85
C ASP A 388 37.93 13.64 26.01
N GLN A 389 38.34 14.67 26.77
CA GLN A 389 37.53 15.19 27.87
C GLN A 389 36.20 15.79 27.37
N ALA A 390 36.20 16.54 26.27
CA ALA A 390 34.97 17.12 25.73
C ALA A 390 33.99 16.06 25.21
N VAL A 391 34.49 14.97 24.63
CA VAL A 391 33.67 13.80 24.23
C VAL A 391 33.14 13.07 25.46
N ALA A 392 33.98 12.81 26.46
CA ALA A 392 33.58 12.18 27.71
C ALA A 392 32.54 13.01 28.48
N ASP A 393 32.74 14.33 28.57
CA ASP A 393 31.79 15.26 29.21
C ASP A 393 30.46 15.30 28.47
N ALA A 394 30.47 15.21 27.13
CA ALA A 394 29.26 15.18 26.32
C ALA A 394 28.49 13.87 26.53
N LEU A 395 29.18 12.73 26.47
CA LEU A 395 28.59 11.40 26.76
C LEU A 395 28.05 11.31 28.19
N GLN A 396 28.75 11.90 29.16
CA GLN A 396 28.31 11.94 30.55
C GLN A 396 27.09 12.86 30.72
N ALA A 397 27.09 14.03 30.08
CA ALA A 397 25.96 14.97 30.13
C ALA A 397 24.68 14.36 29.56
N THR A 398 24.78 13.56 28.50
CA THR A 398 23.64 12.88 27.86
C THR A 398 23.34 11.50 28.45
N ARG A 399 24.12 11.01 29.42
CA ARG A 399 24.03 9.67 30.01
C ARG A 399 24.18 8.55 28.97
N THR A 400 25.11 8.70 28.02
CA THR A 400 25.39 7.73 26.94
C THR A 400 26.81 7.15 26.98
N THR A 401 27.52 7.29 28.10
CA THR A 401 28.89 6.76 28.26
C THR A 401 28.96 5.24 28.06
N ASP A 402 27.99 4.49 28.57
CA ASP A 402 27.95 3.02 28.47
C ASP A 402 27.64 2.52 27.04
N LEU A 403 27.25 3.42 26.13
CA LEU A 403 26.93 3.12 24.74
C LEU A 403 28.10 3.44 23.79
N ALA A 404 29.21 3.98 24.30
CA ALA A 404 30.32 4.54 23.52
C ALA A 404 30.85 3.59 22.42
N ASP A 405 30.96 2.29 22.70
CA ASP A 405 31.53 1.31 21.78
C ASP A 405 30.49 0.65 20.84
N ARG A 406 29.20 0.93 21.02
CA ARG A 406 28.12 0.36 20.18
C ARG A 406 27.95 1.14 18.89
N ALA A 407 27.50 0.45 17.84
CA ALA A 407 27.17 1.10 16.58
C ALA A 407 25.85 1.88 16.70
N VAL A 408 25.78 3.06 16.08
CA VAL A 408 24.67 4.02 16.23
C VAL A 408 23.33 3.47 15.68
N ASP A 409 23.40 2.57 14.71
CA ASP A 409 22.29 1.85 14.08
C ASP A 409 21.68 0.75 14.98
N GLU A 410 22.39 0.31 16.03
CA GLU A 410 21.87 -0.63 17.02
C GLU A 410 21.18 0.05 18.23
N LEU A 411 21.13 1.38 18.25
CA LEU A 411 20.55 2.16 19.36
C LEU A 411 19.05 2.34 19.21
N SER A 412 18.34 2.39 20.35
CA SER A 412 16.93 2.83 20.34
C SER A 412 16.80 4.28 19.87
N GLY A 413 15.61 4.68 19.39
CA GLY A 413 15.36 6.05 18.92
C GLY A 413 15.77 7.14 19.92
N GLY A 414 15.46 6.95 21.20
CA GLY A 414 15.85 7.85 22.29
C GLY A 414 17.35 7.89 22.60
N GLN A 415 18.01 6.73 22.56
CA GLN A 415 19.47 6.67 22.73
C GLN A 415 20.17 7.36 21.56
N ARG A 416 19.72 7.09 20.33
CA ARG A 416 20.24 7.72 19.11
C ARG A 416 20.10 9.24 19.15
N GLN A 417 18.94 9.74 19.58
CA GLN A 417 18.71 11.19 19.72
C GLN A 417 19.64 11.84 20.76
N ARG A 418 19.87 11.19 21.90
CA ARG A 418 20.82 11.66 22.92
C ARG A 418 22.25 11.66 22.41
N VAL A 419 22.65 10.66 21.63
CA VAL A 419 23.98 10.60 21.02
C VAL A 419 24.16 11.75 20.02
N TRP A 420 23.13 12.11 19.25
CA TRP A 420 23.19 13.27 18.36
C TRP A 420 23.29 14.60 19.12
N ILE A 421 22.62 14.72 20.26
CA ILE A 421 22.76 15.87 21.16
C ILE A 421 24.14 15.87 21.80
N ALA A 422 24.68 14.71 22.19
CA ALA A 422 26.05 14.58 22.70
C ALA A 422 27.06 15.07 21.66
N MET A 423 26.87 14.71 20.38
CA MET A 423 27.69 15.20 19.28
C MET A 423 27.62 16.74 19.16
N ALA A 424 26.42 17.31 19.24
CA ALA A 424 26.25 18.77 19.23
C ALA A 424 26.88 19.44 20.47
N LEU A 425 26.78 18.84 21.66
CA LEU A 425 27.35 19.35 22.91
C LEU A 425 28.88 19.21 22.96
N ALA A 426 29.44 18.19 22.33
CA ALA A 426 30.89 18.02 22.19
C ALA A 426 31.50 19.20 21.39
N GLN A 427 30.71 19.88 20.54
CA GLN A 427 31.15 21.12 19.87
C GLN A 427 31.40 22.28 20.85
N GLN A 428 30.83 22.25 22.05
CA GLN A 428 30.94 23.29 23.09
C GLN A 428 30.57 24.69 22.55
N THR A 429 29.39 24.80 21.94
CA THR A 429 28.88 26.04 21.33
C THR A 429 28.03 26.87 22.30
N ASP A 430 28.03 28.19 22.13
CA ASP A 430 27.26 29.13 22.95
C ASP A 430 25.76 29.20 22.57
N LEU A 431 25.42 28.79 21.34
CA LEU A 431 24.06 28.73 20.79
C LEU A 431 23.79 27.33 20.21
N LEU A 432 22.64 26.75 20.55
CA LEU A 432 22.19 25.44 20.04
C LEU A 432 20.84 25.58 19.35
N LEU A 433 20.77 25.16 18.08
CA LEU A 433 19.57 25.11 17.26
C LEU A 433 19.09 23.67 17.12
N LEU A 434 17.83 23.40 17.46
CA LEU A 434 17.26 22.05 17.48
C LEU A 434 15.95 22.02 16.67
N ASP A 435 15.95 21.31 15.55
CA ASP A 435 14.75 21.15 14.73
C ASP A 435 14.00 19.91 15.20
N GLU A 436 12.93 20.12 15.97
CA GLU A 436 12.07 19.06 16.54
C GLU A 436 12.84 17.98 17.31
N PRO A 437 13.59 18.36 18.36
CA PRO A 437 14.45 17.41 19.08
C PRO A 437 13.68 16.30 19.82
N THR A 438 12.37 16.47 19.98
CA THR A 438 11.46 15.55 20.67
C THR A 438 10.72 14.59 19.73
N THR A 439 10.88 14.72 18.41
CA THR A 439 10.21 13.83 17.44
C THR A 439 10.75 12.41 17.57
N PHE A 440 9.88 11.40 17.44
CA PHE A 440 10.20 9.98 17.63
C PHE A 440 10.58 9.58 19.07
N LEU A 441 10.30 10.41 20.07
CA LEU A 441 10.47 10.08 21.50
C LEU A 441 9.11 9.92 22.17
N ASP A 442 8.97 8.94 23.07
CA ASP A 442 7.84 8.88 24.01
C ASP A 442 7.86 10.05 25.02
N ILE A 443 6.76 10.27 25.72
CA ILE A 443 6.59 11.41 26.63
C ILE A 443 7.68 11.45 27.72
N ALA A 444 8.11 10.30 28.26
CA ALA A 444 9.14 10.26 29.30
C ALA A 444 10.49 10.72 28.75
N HIS A 445 10.89 10.22 27.58
CA HIS A 445 12.12 10.63 26.91
C HIS A 445 12.07 12.08 26.40
N GLN A 446 10.91 12.58 25.97
CA GLN A 446 10.71 13.99 25.63
C GLN A 446 10.96 14.89 26.85
N ILE A 447 10.37 14.56 28.00
CA ILE A 447 10.56 15.28 29.26
C ILE A 447 12.02 15.21 29.71
N GLU A 448 12.64 14.03 29.72
CA GLU A 448 14.05 13.89 30.11
C GLU A 448 14.98 14.68 29.19
N LEU A 449 14.66 14.78 27.90
CA LEU A 449 15.42 15.58 26.95
C LEU A 449 15.28 17.08 27.22
N LEU A 450 14.06 17.55 27.43
CA LEU A 450 13.79 18.96 27.72
C LEU A 450 14.37 19.37 29.08
N ASP A 451 14.30 18.50 30.09
CA ASP A 451 14.97 18.67 31.38
C ASP A 451 16.49 18.76 31.21
N LEU A 452 17.09 17.90 30.37
CA LEU A 452 18.52 17.96 30.05
C LEU A 452 18.88 19.30 29.39
N LEU A 453 18.10 19.79 28.43
CA LEU A 453 18.33 21.07 27.77
C LEU A 453 18.20 22.24 28.77
N CYS A 454 17.23 22.18 29.69
CA CYS A 454 17.09 23.14 30.78
C CYS A 454 18.29 23.11 31.74
N ASP A 455 18.74 21.92 32.16
CA ASP A 455 19.91 21.76 33.01
C ASP A 455 21.18 22.30 32.34
N LEU A 456 21.33 22.08 31.03
CA LEU A 456 22.45 22.59 30.24
C LEU A 456 22.40 24.12 30.12
N ASN A 457 21.24 24.70 29.83
CA ASN A 457 21.03 26.15 29.82
C ASN A 457 21.34 26.76 31.20
N ALA A 458 20.82 26.18 32.28
CA ALA A 458 21.00 26.69 33.64
C ALA A 458 22.45 26.59 34.14
N ARG A 459 23.15 25.49 33.84
CA ARG A 459 24.53 25.27 34.32
C ARG A 459 25.58 25.95 33.45
N ARG A 460 25.37 26.04 32.13
CA ARG A 460 26.38 26.52 31.16
C ARG A 460 26.02 27.87 30.52
N GLY A 461 24.80 28.37 30.70
CA GLY A 461 24.35 29.64 30.11
C GLY A 461 24.18 29.59 28.59
N ILE A 462 24.06 28.41 27.98
CA ILE A 462 23.93 28.26 26.52
C ILE A 462 22.58 28.78 26.04
N THR A 463 22.55 29.46 24.91
CA THR A 463 21.29 29.88 24.26
C THR A 463 20.72 28.69 23.49
N ILE A 464 19.43 28.38 23.66
CA ILE A 464 18.81 27.23 22.98
C ILE A 464 17.62 27.72 22.18
N VAL A 465 17.55 27.36 20.90
CA VAL A 465 16.35 27.57 20.08
C VAL A 465 15.90 26.22 19.57
N MET A 466 14.64 25.88 19.83
CA MET A 466 14.08 24.62 19.39
C MET A 466 12.73 24.79 18.72
N VAL A 467 12.45 23.98 17.71
CA VAL A 467 11.10 23.83 17.16
C VAL A 467 10.41 22.71 17.92
N LEU A 468 9.21 22.95 18.43
CA LEU A 468 8.40 21.95 19.13
C LEU A 468 6.99 21.89 18.54
N HIS A 469 6.41 20.70 18.51
CA HIS A 469 5.01 20.49 18.07
C HIS A 469 4.02 20.57 19.20
N ASP A 470 4.41 20.19 20.41
CA ASP A 470 3.58 20.27 21.61
C ASP A 470 3.68 21.67 22.23
N LEU A 471 2.57 22.40 22.21
CA LEU A 471 2.43 23.76 22.75
C LEU A 471 2.61 23.82 24.28
N ASN A 472 2.17 22.78 24.99
CA ASN A 472 2.25 22.72 26.44
C ASN A 472 3.70 22.45 26.89
N LEU A 473 4.40 21.54 26.21
CA LEU A 473 5.83 21.34 26.44
C LEU A 473 6.64 22.60 26.07
N ALA A 474 6.31 23.25 24.94
CA ALA A 474 6.95 24.50 24.56
C ALA A 474 6.78 25.60 25.63
N ALA A 475 5.56 25.77 26.15
CA ALA A 475 5.28 26.77 27.18
C ALA A 475 5.92 26.44 28.54
N ARG A 476 5.97 25.14 28.88
CA ARG A 476 6.55 24.66 30.14
C ARG A 476 8.07 24.83 30.18
N TYR A 477 8.76 24.60 29.06
CA TYR A 477 10.22 24.52 29.01
C TYR A 477 10.92 25.75 28.43
N ALA A 478 10.26 26.55 27.60
CA ALA A 478 10.89 27.72 26.99
C ALA A 478 10.78 28.97 27.86
N ASP A 479 11.84 29.78 27.94
CA ASP A 479 11.75 31.15 28.49
C ASP A 479 10.99 32.09 27.55
N ARG A 480 11.04 31.81 26.23
CA ARG A 480 10.35 32.58 25.20
C ARG A 480 9.67 31.69 24.18
N LEU A 481 8.50 32.09 23.72
CA LEU A 481 7.74 31.38 22.71
C LEU A 481 7.61 32.25 21.46
N VAL A 482 7.70 31.63 20.28
CA VAL A 482 7.54 32.27 18.97
C VAL A 482 6.49 31.48 18.19
N ALA A 483 5.33 32.08 17.95
CA ALA A 483 4.26 31.46 17.17
C ALA A 483 4.34 31.92 15.71
N MET A 484 4.38 30.96 14.77
CA MET A 484 4.46 31.22 13.33
C MET A 484 3.20 30.76 12.59
N ALA A 485 2.72 31.61 11.67
CA ALA A 485 1.62 31.30 10.76
C ALA A 485 1.92 31.80 9.34
N ALA A 486 1.66 30.97 8.33
CA ALA A 486 1.81 31.29 6.90
C ALA A 486 3.15 31.99 6.52
N GLY A 487 4.27 31.52 7.07
CA GLY A 487 5.60 32.05 6.75
C GLY A 487 5.97 33.36 7.47
N ARG A 488 5.20 33.77 8.49
CA ARG A 488 5.39 34.99 9.32
C ARG A 488 5.38 34.67 10.80
N VAL A 489 6.02 35.50 11.62
CA VAL A 489 5.87 35.48 13.08
C VAL A 489 4.55 36.17 13.44
N HIS A 490 3.66 35.44 14.09
CA HIS A 490 2.37 35.92 14.56
C HIS A 490 2.48 36.56 15.96
N GLY A 491 3.27 35.95 16.85
CA GLY A 491 3.52 36.46 18.20
C GLY A 491 4.85 35.96 18.75
N GLN A 492 5.51 36.77 19.57
CA GLN A 492 6.76 36.40 20.27
C GLN A 492 6.82 37.08 21.64
N GLY A 493 7.29 36.39 22.67
CA GLY A 493 7.22 36.90 24.05
C GLY A 493 7.49 35.82 25.09
N ALA A 494 7.17 36.10 26.36
CA ALA A 494 7.11 35.07 27.38
C ALA A 494 5.93 34.12 27.09
N PRO A 495 5.96 32.84 27.53
CA PRO A 495 4.87 31.91 27.29
C PRO A 495 3.50 32.46 27.70
N GLU A 496 3.42 33.24 28.78
CA GLU A 496 2.18 33.85 29.29
C GLU A 496 1.57 34.86 28.31
N ASP A 497 2.42 35.56 27.55
CA ASP A 497 2.00 36.60 26.62
C ASP A 497 1.62 36.03 25.24
N VAL A 498 2.19 34.88 24.86
CA VAL A 498 2.02 34.30 23.51
C VAL A 498 0.97 33.18 23.49
N LEU A 499 0.95 32.33 24.52
CA LEU A 499 0.00 31.21 24.61
C LEU A 499 -1.36 31.71 25.12
N THR A 500 -2.05 32.50 24.30
CA THR A 500 -3.41 33.01 24.55
C THR A 500 -4.44 32.31 23.68
N GLN A 501 -5.72 32.33 24.08
CA GLN A 501 -6.79 31.70 23.29
C GLN A 501 -6.86 32.28 21.86
N ASP A 502 -6.69 33.60 21.73
CA ASP A 502 -6.69 34.29 20.43
C ASP A 502 -5.53 33.84 19.53
N THR A 503 -4.31 33.76 20.08
CA THR A 503 -3.14 33.28 19.32
C THR A 503 -3.34 31.86 18.83
N ILE A 504 -3.87 30.97 19.68
CA ILE A 504 -4.09 29.57 19.32
C ILE A 504 -5.16 29.45 18.21
N GLN A 505 -6.24 30.21 18.31
CA GLN A 505 -7.28 30.24 17.28
C GLN A 505 -6.74 30.77 15.93
N GLN A 506 -5.88 31.79 15.94
CA GLN A 506 -5.36 32.40 14.71
C GLN A 506 -4.20 31.62 14.07
N VAL A 507 -3.37 30.95 14.87
CA VAL A 507 -2.19 30.22 14.38
C VAL A 507 -2.51 28.75 14.06
N PHE A 508 -3.42 28.13 14.82
CA PHE A 508 -3.73 26.70 14.70
C PHE A 508 -5.20 26.42 14.34
N GLY A 509 -6.08 27.43 14.30
CA GLY A 509 -7.51 27.23 14.02
C GLY A 509 -8.28 26.59 15.18
N LEU A 510 -7.68 26.47 16.36
CA LEU A 510 -8.18 25.65 17.47
C LEU A 510 -8.82 26.50 18.58
N THR A 511 -10.06 26.18 18.96
CA THR A 511 -10.68 26.75 20.16
C THR A 511 -10.08 26.11 21.41
N SER A 512 -9.61 26.92 22.34
CA SER A 512 -8.89 26.45 23.53
C SER A 512 -9.20 27.28 24.76
N ARG A 513 -8.91 26.71 25.93
CA ARG A 513 -8.78 27.45 27.19
C ARG A 513 -7.33 27.40 27.63
N ILE A 514 -6.82 28.53 28.08
CA ILE A 514 -5.51 28.60 28.71
C ILE A 514 -5.73 28.59 30.21
N ILE A 515 -5.16 27.60 30.89
CA ILE A 515 -5.12 27.51 32.34
C ILE A 515 -3.67 27.61 32.82
N THR A 516 -3.47 27.86 34.11
CA THR A 516 -2.15 27.73 34.72
C THR A 516 -1.87 26.25 35.00
N ASP A 517 -0.75 25.73 34.50
CA ASP A 517 -0.27 24.39 34.83
C ASP A 517 -0.07 24.29 36.36
N PRO A 518 -0.77 23.39 37.05
CA PRO A 518 -0.67 23.26 38.51
C PRO A 518 0.70 22.78 38.99
N VAL A 519 1.53 22.20 38.10
CA VAL A 519 2.87 21.70 38.43
C VAL A 519 3.93 22.76 38.17
N SER A 520 3.93 23.37 36.98
CA SER A 520 5.00 24.31 36.58
C SER A 520 4.67 25.79 36.79
N GLY A 521 3.40 26.14 37.01
CA GLY A 521 2.95 27.54 37.07
C GLY A 521 2.94 28.28 35.73
N ARG A 522 3.34 27.62 34.63
CA ARG A 522 3.37 28.14 33.26
C ARG A 522 1.97 28.01 32.60
N PRO A 523 1.67 28.72 31.51
CA PRO A 523 0.40 28.56 30.82
C PRO A 523 0.31 27.20 30.11
N MET A 524 -0.84 26.54 30.23
CA MET A 524 -1.18 25.27 29.60
C MET A 524 -2.44 25.46 28.75
N MET A 525 -2.33 25.13 27.47
CA MET A 525 -3.42 25.12 26.51
C MET A 525 -4.21 23.81 26.63
N LEU A 526 -5.48 23.94 26.99
CA LEU A 526 -6.46 22.87 26.96
C LEU A 526 -7.32 23.04 25.69
N PRO A 527 -7.27 22.09 24.75
CA PRO A 527 -8.16 22.13 23.60
C PRO A 527 -9.60 22.01 24.08
N VAL A 528 -10.46 22.93 23.66
CA VAL A 528 -11.90 22.80 23.88
C VAL A 528 -12.43 22.00 22.71
N GLY A 529 -12.37 20.68 22.86
CA GLY A 529 -13.04 19.77 21.93
C GLY A 529 -14.56 19.95 22.00
N ARG A 530 -15.23 19.68 20.89
CA ARG A 530 -16.70 19.77 20.74
C ARG A 530 -17.53 18.91 21.69
N HIS A 531 -16.90 18.08 22.54
CA HIS A 531 -17.54 17.08 23.41
C HIS A 531 -17.53 17.42 24.90
N LEU A 532 -17.04 18.61 25.34
CA LEU A 532 -16.96 18.98 26.76
C LEU A 532 -17.78 20.24 27.10
N ILE A 533 -19.02 20.05 27.53
CA ILE A 533 -19.79 21.06 28.28
C ILE A 533 -19.32 21.02 29.74
N ALA A 534 -18.53 22.03 30.14
CA ALA A 534 -17.99 22.12 31.50
C ALA A 534 -19.05 22.58 32.51
N LEU A 535 -19.53 21.66 33.36
CA LEU A 535 -20.02 21.96 34.71
C LEU A 535 -18.83 21.90 35.68
N MET A 536 -18.54 23.00 36.36
CA MET A 536 -17.62 23.09 37.51
C MET A 536 -18.44 23.53 38.74
N PRO A 537 -17.95 23.39 39.99
CA PRO A 537 -16.90 22.52 40.53
C PRO A 537 -17.27 21.89 41.90
N VAL A 538 -16.57 20.86 42.38
CA VAL A 538 -16.25 20.71 43.82
C VAL A 538 -14.85 20.11 43.99
N VAL A 539 -14.09 20.75 44.88
CA VAL A 539 -12.72 20.48 45.31
C VAL A 539 -12.63 19.21 46.16
N ALA A 540 -11.63 18.36 45.93
CA ALA A 540 -11.16 17.40 46.92
C ALA A 540 -9.63 17.24 46.85
N SER A 541 -8.98 17.60 47.94
CA SER A 541 -7.57 17.41 48.24
C SER A 541 -7.28 16.00 48.77
N ALA A 542 -6.25 15.34 48.26
CA ALA A 542 -5.55 14.24 48.95
C ALA A 542 -4.13 14.16 48.37
N GLN A 543 -3.07 14.60 49.04
CA GLN A 543 -2.38 14.07 50.23
C GLN A 543 -1.34 12.99 49.86
N ASP A 544 -0.07 13.43 49.92
CA ASP A 544 1.16 12.66 49.78
C ASP A 544 1.21 11.39 50.64
N SER A 545 1.79 10.31 50.10
CA SER A 545 2.38 9.23 50.89
C SER A 545 3.57 8.56 50.21
N ALA A 546 4.74 8.93 50.72
CA ALA A 546 5.87 8.08 51.11
C ALA A 546 6.20 6.81 50.29
N ALA A 547 7.24 6.97 49.47
CA ALA A 547 8.44 6.14 49.39
C ALA A 547 8.39 4.70 49.94
N THR A 548 8.37 3.73 49.03
CA THR A 548 8.92 2.38 49.28
C THR A 548 9.96 2.07 48.21
N ARG A 549 11.20 1.83 48.63
CA ARG A 549 12.32 1.39 47.78
C ARG A 549 12.13 -0.08 47.41
N LEU A 550 12.14 -0.39 46.12
CA LEU A 550 12.42 -1.72 45.58
C LEU A 550 13.63 -1.62 44.63
N SER A 551 14.55 -2.56 44.81
CA SER A 551 15.79 -2.79 44.06
C SER A 551 15.53 -3.05 42.57
N PRO A 552 16.55 -2.94 41.69
CA PRO A 552 16.36 -2.50 40.31
C PRO A 552 15.59 -3.53 39.48
N ILE A 553 14.35 -3.19 39.14
CA ILE A 553 13.65 -3.78 38.01
C ILE A 553 14.46 -3.34 36.78
N ILE A 554 15.02 -4.32 36.07
CA ILE A 554 15.59 -4.13 34.74
C ILE A 554 14.44 -3.63 33.85
N ARG A 555 14.33 -2.32 33.64
CA ARG A 555 13.48 -1.75 32.58
C ARG A 555 14.33 -1.64 31.33
N LEU A 556 14.15 -2.61 30.44
CA LEU A 556 14.56 -2.49 29.04
C LEU A 556 13.91 -1.23 28.46
N PRO A 557 14.63 -0.39 27.69
CA PRO A 557 14.00 0.71 26.96
C PRO A 557 12.98 0.11 25.98
N GLU A 558 11.85 0.78 25.80
CA GLU A 558 10.84 0.40 24.80
C GLU A 558 11.54 0.25 23.45
N ILE A 559 11.56 -0.99 22.96
CA ILE A 559 12.12 -1.36 21.67
C ILE A 559 11.02 -1.07 20.66
N THR A 560 11.08 0.06 19.97
CA THR A 560 10.26 0.25 18.77
C THR A 560 10.88 -0.59 17.66
N LEU A 561 10.42 -1.83 17.54
CA LEU A 561 10.60 -2.64 16.35
C LEU A 561 9.76 -2.00 15.24
N TYR A 562 10.37 -1.57 14.14
CA TYR A 562 9.64 -1.48 12.88
C TYR A 562 9.50 -2.92 12.39
N ALA A 563 8.41 -3.59 12.75
CA ALA A 563 7.88 -4.61 11.86
C ALA A 563 7.68 -3.92 10.49
N TYR A 564 7.99 -4.62 9.40
CA TYR A 564 7.25 -4.31 8.16
C TYR A 564 5.79 -4.41 8.58
N GLY A 565 5.09 -3.27 8.63
CA GLY A 565 3.74 -3.21 9.19
C GLY A 565 2.89 -4.27 8.49
N GLY A 566 2.16 -5.07 9.27
CA GLY A 566 1.13 -5.93 8.70
C GLY A 566 0.19 -5.09 7.82
N ASP A 567 -0.50 -5.76 6.90
CA ASP A 567 -1.42 -5.09 5.98
C ASP A 567 -2.37 -4.13 6.72
N ASP A 568 -2.46 -2.89 6.25
CA ASP A 568 -3.43 -1.90 6.75
C ASP A 568 -4.79 -2.14 6.07
N ASP A 569 -5.40 -3.29 6.40
CA ASP A 569 -6.65 -3.75 5.80
C ASP A 569 -7.79 -2.74 5.98
N ALA A 570 -7.70 -1.88 7.00
CA ALA A 570 -8.70 -0.84 7.28
C ALA A 570 -8.61 0.35 6.32
N ASN A 571 -7.44 0.62 5.71
CA ASN A 571 -7.24 1.78 4.85
C ASN A 571 -6.82 1.44 3.41
N SER A 572 -6.27 0.25 3.15
CA SER A 572 -5.82 -0.19 1.82
C SER A 572 -6.68 -1.32 1.26
N ILE A 573 -6.85 -1.32 -0.07
CA ILE A 573 -7.44 -2.45 -0.80
C ILE A 573 -6.40 -3.51 -1.19
N VAL A 574 -5.12 -3.24 -0.97
CA VAL A 574 -4.00 -4.11 -1.36
C VAL A 574 -3.41 -4.77 -0.11
N ALA A 575 -3.68 -6.07 0.04
CA ALA A 575 -2.98 -6.90 1.01
C ALA A 575 -1.70 -7.49 0.40
N ARG A 576 -0.68 -7.74 1.23
CA ARG A 576 0.62 -8.33 0.84
C ARG A 576 0.90 -9.64 1.55
N GLU A 577 0.22 -9.90 2.67
CA GLU A 577 0.37 -11.13 3.44
C GLU A 577 -0.95 -11.89 3.55
N LEU A 578 -0.85 -13.21 3.76
CA LEU A 578 -1.99 -14.04 4.10
C LEU A 578 -1.95 -14.39 5.59
N ALA A 579 -3.09 -14.31 6.26
CA ALA A 579 -3.25 -14.77 7.63
C ALA A 579 -3.39 -16.30 7.69
N VAL A 580 -4.10 -16.92 6.72
CA VAL A 580 -4.36 -18.39 6.60
C VAL A 580 -4.68 -19.05 7.95
N GLY A 581 -5.39 -18.33 8.83
CA GLY A 581 -5.74 -18.82 10.17
C GLY A 581 -4.57 -19.24 11.06
N GLY A 582 -3.38 -18.68 10.87
CA GLY A 582 -2.18 -19.09 11.61
C GLY A 582 -1.50 -20.36 11.08
N LYS A 583 -2.00 -20.96 10.00
CA LYS A 583 -1.37 -22.14 9.38
C LYS A 583 -0.04 -21.76 8.74
N VAL A 584 0.01 -20.82 7.81
CA VAL A 584 1.29 -20.24 7.33
C VAL A 584 1.09 -18.79 6.93
N ALA A 585 1.58 -17.86 7.75
CA ALA A 585 1.70 -16.47 7.32
C ALA A 585 2.80 -16.38 6.25
N THR A 586 2.41 -16.09 5.01
CA THR A 586 3.34 -15.93 3.88
C THR A 586 2.98 -14.71 3.08
N SER A 587 4.00 -14.09 2.49
CA SER A 587 3.79 -13.09 1.44
C SER A 587 2.96 -13.69 0.31
N ILE A 588 1.90 -12.99 -0.10
CA ILE A 588 1.05 -13.40 -1.22
C ILE A 588 1.89 -13.60 -2.48
N LEU A 589 2.94 -12.79 -2.67
CA LEU A 589 3.87 -12.89 -3.81
C LEU A 589 4.59 -14.25 -3.85
N ASP A 590 4.88 -14.84 -2.69
CA ASP A 590 5.66 -16.08 -2.56
C ASP A 590 4.76 -17.34 -2.45
N THR A 591 3.48 -17.17 -2.12
CA THR A 591 2.51 -18.27 -2.03
C THR A 591 2.28 -18.93 -3.41
N PRO A 592 2.46 -20.26 -3.57
CA PRO A 592 2.32 -20.95 -4.85
C PRO A 592 0.86 -21.35 -5.17
N ALA A 593 -0.05 -20.38 -5.09
CA ALA A 593 -1.46 -20.54 -5.42
C ALA A 593 -2.06 -19.20 -5.84
N SER A 594 -3.13 -19.24 -6.63
CA SER A 594 -3.93 -18.05 -6.94
C SER A 594 -4.77 -17.68 -5.72
N VAL A 595 -4.56 -16.46 -5.20
CA VAL A 595 -5.19 -15.97 -3.97
C VAL A 595 -5.69 -14.56 -4.17
N SER A 596 -6.82 -14.24 -3.54
CA SER A 596 -7.39 -12.90 -3.46
C SER A 596 -7.62 -12.56 -2.01
N VAL A 597 -7.41 -11.30 -1.64
CA VAL A 597 -7.72 -10.80 -0.31
C VAL A 597 -8.64 -9.61 -0.48
N ILE A 598 -9.81 -9.68 0.13
CA ILE A 598 -10.79 -8.60 0.19
C ILE A 598 -10.66 -7.98 1.59
N THR A 599 -10.11 -6.77 1.64
CA THR A 599 -9.80 -6.07 2.90
C THR A 599 -11.04 -5.39 3.49
N GLN A 600 -11.00 -5.03 4.78
CA GLN A 600 -12.04 -4.23 5.43
C GLN A 600 -12.34 -2.94 4.64
N ALA A 601 -11.31 -2.24 4.15
CA ALA A 601 -11.48 -1.03 3.36
C ALA A 601 -12.30 -1.28 2.08
N GLU A 602 -12.09 -2.41 1.41
CA GLU A 602 -12.84 -2.77 0.22
C GLU A 602 -14.31 -3.11 0.54
N ILE A 603 -14.55 -3.88 1.61
CA ILE A 603 -15.89 -4.25 2.08
C ILE A 603 -16.70 -2.99 2.41
N GLU A 604 -16.10 -2.05 3.16
CA GLU A 604 -16.76 -0.80 3.58
C GLU A 604 -17.01 0.16 2.40
N ARG A 605 -16.05 0.33 1.49
CA ARG A 605 -16.18 1.26 0.34
C ARG A 605 -17.25 0.81 -0.65
N ARG A 606 -17.39 -0.50 -0.85
CA ARG A 606 -18.42 -1.08 -1.72
C ARG A 606 -19.78 -1.25 -1.04
N ASP A 607 -19.85 -1.09 0.29
CA ASP A 607 -21.02 -1.46 1.09
C ASP A 607 -21.47 -2.90 0.76
N ALA A 608 -20.51 -3.82 0.85
CA ALA A 608 -20.74 -5.25 0.65
C ALA A 608 -21.37 -5.84 1.91
N ARG A 609 -22.62 -6.32 1.80
CA ARG A 609 -23.47 -6.65 2.96
C ARG A 609 -23.60 -8.14 3.19
N THR A 610 -23.51 -8.91 2.12
CA THR A 610 -23.54 -10.37 2.16
C THR A 610 -22.18 -10.91 1.73
N LEU A 611 -21.94 -12.19 2.02
CA LEU A 611 -20.76 -12.88 1.52
C LEU A 611 -20.69 -12.86 -0.02
N GLU A 612 -21.84 -12.97 -0.69
CA GLU A 612 -21.92 -12.90 -2.14
C GLU A 612 -21.42 -11.55 -2.65
N ASP A 613 -21.84 -10.43 -2.04
CA ASP A 613 -21.36 -9.07 -2.38
C ASP A 613 -19.85 -8.94 -2.21
N VAL A 614 -19.29 -9.52 -1.14
CA VAL A 614 -17.85 -9.51 -0.87
C VAL A 614 -17.09 -10.16 -2.04
N LEU A 615 -17.62 -11.26 -2.60
CA LEU A 615 -16.94 -12.07 -3.61
C LEU A 615 -17.12 -11.58 -5.06
N GLN A 616 -18.20 -10.86 -5.38
CA GLN A 616 -18.59 -10.45 -6.75
C GLN A 616 -17.50 -9.76 -7.60
N TYR A 617 -16.44 -9.22 -6.99
CA TYR A 617 -15.34 -8.54 -7.68
C TYR A 617 -14.02 -9.34 -7.73
N SER A 618 -14.01 -10.60 -7.26
CA SER A 618 -12.84 -11.48 -7.24
C SER A 618 -12.80 -12.42 -8.45
N ALA A 619 -11.62 -12.66 -9.03
CA ALA A 619 -11.51 -13.57 -10.17
C ALA A 619 -11.94 -15.01 -9.79
N GLY A 620 -12.41 -15.80 -10.73
CA GLY A 620 -12.67 -17.22 -10.58
C GLY A 620 -13.83 -17.56 -9.65
N THR A 621 -14.54 -16.54 -9.15
CA THR A 621 -15.72 -16.68 -8.30
C THR A 621 -16.98 -16.37 -9.12
N ILE A 622 -18.03 -17.13 -8.87
CA ILE A 622 -19.39 -16.82 -9.29
C ILE A 622 -20.23 -16.86 -8.02
N ALA A 623 -20.91 -15.76 -7.73
CA ALA A 623 -21.79 -15.63 -6.58
C ALA A 623 -23.21 -15.31 -7.07
N ASP A 624 -24.20 -15.48 -6.19
CA ASP A 624 -25.57 -15.03 -6.40
C ASP A 624 -26.28 -15.73 -7.60
N TYR A 625 -25.92 -16.99 -7.85
CA TYR A 625 -26.51 -17.76 -8.96
C TYR A 625 -27.90 -18.35 -8.63
N TYR A 626 -28.36 -18.21 -7.39
CA TYR A 626 -29.74 -18.44 -6.98
C TYR A 626 -30.49 -17.14 -6.62
N GLY A 627 -29.84 -15.97 -6.72
CA GLY A 627 -30.53 -14.68 -6.74
C GLY A 627 -31.36 -14.43 -5.50
N THR A 628 -32.66 -14.19 -5.73
CA THR A 628 -33.69 -14.00 -4.70
C THR A 628 -33.84 -15.15 -3.69
N ASP A 629 -33.19 -16.30 -3.86
CA ASP A 629 -33.15 -17.33 -2.82
C ASP A 629 -32.20 -16.92 -1.69
N ASP A 630 -32.75 -16.33 -0.63
CA ASP A 630 -31.94 -15.80 0.48
C ASP A 630 -31.64 -16.84 1.57
N ARG A 631 -31.93 -18.12 1.34
CA ARG A 631 -31.80 -19.18 2.34
C ARG A 631 -30.37 -19.49 2.73
N ASN A 632 -29.42 -19.28 1.83
CA ASN A 632 -27.98 -19.49 2.07
C ASN A 632 -27.19 -18.47 1.25
N ASP A 633 -25.87 -18.42 1.44
CA ASP A 633 -24.98 -17.76 0.48
C ASP A 633 -24.60 -18.76 -0.62
N TYR A 634 -24.79 -18.37 -1.88
CA TYR A 634 -24.56 -19.19 -3.06
C TYR A 634 -23.36 -18.68 -3.83
N PHE A 635 -22.23 -19.39 -3.71
CA PHE A 635 -21.01 -19.09 -4.44
C PHE A 635 -20.26 -20.35 -4.85
N GLN A 636 -19.55 -20.24 -5.98
CA GLN A 636 -18.69 -21.27 -6.53
C GLN A 636 -17.34 -20.67 -6.91
N ILE A 637 -16.28 -21.47 -6.78
CA ILE A 637 -14.94 -21.13 -7.24
C ILE A 637 -14.56 -22.11 -8.34
N ARG A 638 -14.18 -21.59 -9.52
CA ARG A 638 -13.80 -22.38 -10.70
C ARG A 638 -14.84 -23.44 -11.10
N GLY A 639 -16.13 -23.15 -10.86
CA GLY A 639 -17.26 -24.01 -11.23
C GLY A 639 -17.54 -25.17 -10.29
N PHE A 640 -16.93 -25.19 -9.11
CA PHE A 640 -17.25 -26.11 -8.03
C PHE A 640 -17.57 -25.34 -6.76
N ASP A 641 -18.20 -26.00 -5.79
CA ASP A 641 -18.51 -25.39 -4.50
C ASP A 641 -17.22 -25.01 -3.76
N ALA A 642 -17.33 -24.08 -2.81
CA ALA A 642 -16.18 -23.63 -2.04
C ALA A 642 -16.37 -23.91 -0.56
N SER A 643 -15.33 -24.45 0.08
CA SER A 643 -15.36 -24.71 1.51
C SER A 643 -15.04 -23.45 2.30
N THR A 644 -15.78 -23.22 3.38
CA THR A 644 -15.65 -22.03 4.22
C THR A 644 -14.90 -22.33 5.51
N TYR A 645 -14.03 -21.38 5.87
CA TYR A 645 -13.18 -21.45 7.04
C TYR A 645 -13.27 -20.12 7.76
N ARG A 646 -13.16 -20.15 9.08
CA ARG A 646 -12.98 -18.95 9.90
C ARG A 646 -11.75 -19.16 10.76
N ASP A 647 -10.80 -18.23 10.66
CA ASP A 647 -9.48 -18.33 11.26
C ASP A 647 -8.78 -19.68 10.96
N GLY A 648 -8.94 -20.23 9.75
CA GLY A 648 -8.29 -21.48 9.32
C GLY A 648 -8.94 -22.79 9.78
N ILE A 649 -10.06 -22.70 10.53
CA ILE A 649 -10.87 -23.84 10.98
C ILE A 649 -12.15 -23.91 10.15
N THR A 650 -12.51 -25.10 9.66
CA THR A 650 -13.74 -25.37 8.89
C THR A 650 -14.97 -24.88 9.62
N LEU A 651 -15.82 -24.12 8.95
CA LEU A 651 -17.15 -23.77 9.46
C LEU A 651 -18.10 -24.93 9.20
N GLY A 652 -18.80 -25.42 10.23
CA GLY A 652 -19.98 -26.26 10.05
C GLY A 652 -21.14 -25.49 9.42
N GLY A 653 -22.14 -26.22 8.92
CA GLY A 653 -23.31 -25.62 8.29
C GLY A 653 -24.61 -26.23 8.79
N LEU A 654 -25.53 -25.34 9.17
CA LEU A 654 -26.98 -25.54 9.08
C LEU A 654 -27.50 -24.57 8.01
N ARG A 655 -28.77 -24.72 7.62
CA ARG A 655 -29.40 -23.82 6.64
C ARG A 655 -29.42 -22.39 7.19
N GLY A 656 -29.14 -21.39 6.36
CA GLY A 656 -29.32 -19.98 6.77
C GLY A 656 -28.20 -19.37 7.61
N ILE A 657 -27.15 -20.12 7.97
CA ILE A 657 -25.95 -19.56 8.58
C ILE A 657 -25.20 -18.75 7.51
N ARG A 658 -25.47 -17.45 7.47
CA ARG A 658 -24.76 -16.46 6.63
C ARG A 658 -23.80 -15.68 7.52
N GLU A 659 -22.54 -15.64 7.12
CA GLU A 659 -21.49 -15.00 7.92
C GLU A 659 -21.56 -13.47 7.81
N GLU A 660 -21.53 -12.76 8.95
CA GLU A 660 -21.65 -11.30 8.99
C GLU A 660 -20.33 -10.61 8.58
N PRO A 661 -20.28 -9.85 7.46
CA PRO A 661 -19.05 -9.20 7.00
C PRO A 661 -18.42 -8.24 8.02
N LEU A 662 -19.20 -7.56 8.86
CA LEU A 662 -18.69 -6.69 9.93
C LEU A 662 -17.82 -7.43 10.95
N ALA A 663 -17.94 -8.75 11.08
CA ALA A 663 -17.14 -9.58 11.97
C ALA A 663 -15.66 -9.71 11.54
N TYR A 664 -15.35 -9.39 10.28
CA TYR A 664 -14.09 -9.76 9.66
C TYR A 664 -13.22 -8.55 9.30
N GLU A 665 -11.91 -8.72 9.49
CA GLU A 665 -10.90 -7.73 9.10
C GLU A 665 -10.57 -7.88 7.60
N ARG A 666 -10.67 -9.11 7.09
CA ARG A 666 -10.50 -9.45 5.68
C ARG A 666 -11.16 -10.79 5.37
N VAL A 667 -11.40 -11.04 4.08
CA VAL A 667 -11.82 -12.33 3.52
C VAL A 667 -10.78 -12.78 2.50
N GLU A 668 -10.27 -14.00 2.65
CA GLU A 668 -9.24 -14.58 1.79
C GLU A 668 -9.83 -15.68 0.90
N VAL A 669 -9.68 -15.55 -0.41
CA VAL A 669 -10.15 -16.54 -1.40
C VAL A 669 -8.96 -17.28 -1.97
N ILE A 670 -8.85 -18.57 -1.68
CA ILE A 670 -7.78 -19.46 -2.16
C ILE A 670 -8.38 -20.38 -3.20
N ARG A 671 -7.95 -20.23 -4.45
CA ARG A 671 -8.57 -20.95 -5.58
C ARG A 671 -7.97 -22.34 -5.76
N GLY A 672 -8.86 -23.30 -5.97
CA GLY A 672 -8.48 -24.68 -6.27
C GLY A 672 -8.12 -25.53 -5.06
N ALA A 673 -7.74 -26.78 -5.35
CA ALA A 673 -7.47 -27.80 -4.36
C ALA A 673 -6.46 -27.36 -3.27
N ASN A 674 -6.87 -27.48 -2.00
CA ASN A 674 -6.07 -27.01 -0.86
C ASN A 674 -6.24 -27.83 0.44
N SER A 675 -6.77 -29.05 0.35
CA SER A 675 -7.03 -29.89 1.54
C SER A 675 -5.81 -30.17 2.39
N THR A 676 -4.61 -30.18 1.80
CA THR A 676 -3.35 -30.35 2.55
C THR A 676 -3.16 -29.41 3.75
N LEU A 677 -3.69 -28.18 3.71
CA LEU A 677 -3.62 -27.24 4.83
C LEU A 677 -4.96 -27.13 5.57
N PHE A 678 -6.08 -27.17 4.84
CA PHE A 678 -7.40 -26.86 5.38
C PHE A 678 -8.26 -28.09 5.71
N GLY A 679 -7.77 -29.30 5.46
CA GLY A 679 -8.54 -30.53 5.68
C GLY A 679 -9.57 -30.79 4.60
N PRO A 680 -10.64 -31.55 4.92
CA PRO A 680 -11.69 -31.85 3.95
C PRO A 680 -12.24 -30.57 3.34
N ALA A 681 -12.09 -30.44 2.02
CA ALA A 681 -12.37 -29.23 1.26
C ALA A 681 -12.79 -29.61 -0.17
N ASP A 682 -13.76 -28.88 -0.71
CA ASP A 682 -14.14 -29.03 -2.11
C ASP A 682 -13.00 -28.57 -3.04
N PRO A 683 -12.77 -29.25 -4.19
CA PRO A 683 -11.79 -28.83 -5.19
C PRO A 683 -11.91 -27.39 -5.71
N GLY A 684 -13.09 -26.77 -5.66
CA GLY A 684 -13.26 -25.38 -6.13
C GLY A 684 -12.31 -24.42 -5.43
N GLY A 685 -12.05 -24.66 -4.15
CA GLY A 685 -11.13 -23.90 -3.31
C GLY A 685 -11.77 -23.56 -1.97
N SER A 686 -11.23 -22.55 -1.32
CA SER A 686 -11.73 -22.13 -0.02
C SER A 686 -11.83 -20.62 0.16
N ILE A 687 -12.73 -20.26 1.07
CA ILE A 687 -12.89 -18.91 1.59
C ILE A 687 -12.53 -18.95 3.07
N ASN A 688 -11.59 -18.11 3.48
CA ASN A 688 -11.17 -17.99 4.86
C ASN A 688 -11.52 -16.60 5.40
N PHE A 689 -12.36 -16.56 6.43
CA PHE A 689 -12.73 -15.36 7.17
C PHE A 689 -11.72 -15.09 8.28
N VAL A 690 -11.16 -13.90 8.31
CA VAL A 690 -10.20 -13.49 9.35
C VAL A 690 -10.94 -12.61 10.35
N THR A 691 -11.20 -13.16 11.54
CA THR A 691 -12.00 -12.49 12.57
C THR A 691 -11.28 -11.23 13.07
N LYS A 692 -12.03 -10.14 13.23
CA LYS A 692 -11.56 -8.91 13.90
C LYS A 692 -11.05 -9.23 15.31
N ARG A 693 -9.83 -8.80 15.62
CA ARG A 693 -9.21 -9.02 16.95
C ARG A 693 -9.03 -7.70 17.69
N PRO A 694 -8.95 -7.72 19.04
CA PRO A 694 -8.52 -6.59 19.84
C PRO A 694 -7.18 -6.02 19.36
N ARG A 695 -7.14 -4.71 19.13
CA ARG A 695 -5.93 -4.00 18.71
C ARG A 695 -5.23 -3.39 19.93
N ALA A 696 -3.91 -3.20 19.85
CA ALA A 696 -3.12 -2.55 20.90
C ALA A 696 -3.23 -1.01 20.87
N GLU A 697 -4.37 -0.49 20.41
CA GLU A 697 -4.64 0.93 20.27
C GLU A 697 -6.12 1.21 20.52
N ARG A 698 -6.43 2.47 20.81
CA ARG A 698 -7.80 2.92 20.96
C ARG A 698 -8.39 3.26 19.60
N PHE A 699 -9.55 2.71 19.31
CA PHE A 699 -10.36 3.07 18.15
C PHE A 699 -11.83 3.05 18.53
N SER A 700 -12.63 3.86 17.86
CA SER A 700 -14.07 3.90 18.08
C SER A 700 -14.77 4.31 16.80
N GLU A 701 -15.76 3.52 16.40
CA GLU A 701 -16.62 3.78 15.26
C GLU A 701 -18.07 3.49 15.63
N VAL A 702 -18.97 4.33 15.14
CA VAL A 702 -20.41 4.01 15.01
C VAL A 702 -20.89 4.40 13.63
N PHE A 703 -21.89 3.70 13.13
CA PHE A 703 -22.56 4.08 11.90
C PHE A 703 -24.07 3.81 11.99
N GLY A 704 -24.81 4.53 11.17
CA GLY A 704 -26.22 4.26 10.91
C GLY A 704 -26.49 4.29 9.41
N THR A 705 -27.20 3.29 8.91
CA THR A 705 -27.56 3.11 7.51
C THR A 705 -29.08 3.15 7.34
N VAL A 706 -29.55 3.86 6.32
CA VAL A 706 -30.94 3.80 5.84
C VAL A 706 -30.95 3.49 4.36
N GLY A 707 -31.93 2.73 3.87
CA GLY A 707 -31.90 2.31 2.47
C GLY A 707 -33.23 1.86 1.88
N SER A 708 -33.12 1.18 0.73
CA SER A 708 -34.22 0.43 0.10
C SER A 708 -34.79 -0.61 1.06
N ASP A 709 -36.01 -1.06 0.77
CA ASP A 709 -36.67 -2.15 1.52
C ASP A 709 -36.80 -1.83 3.02
N SER A 710 -37.19 -0.59 3.33
CA SER A 710 -37.40 -0.09 4.70
C SER A 710 -36.17 -0.17 5.63
N ARG A 711 -34.98 -0.44 5.09
CA ARG A 711 -33.79 -0.77 5.87
C ARG A 711 -33.39 0.31 6.86
N LYS A 712 -33.17 -0.11 8.10
CA LYS A 712 -32.62 0.66 9.21
C LYS A 712 -31.56 -0.20 9.89
N GLU A 713 -30.31 0.23 9.82
CA GLU A 713 -29.20 -0.49 10.41
C GLU A 713 -28.36 0.44 11.28
N TYR A 714 -27.87 -0.09 12.40
CA TYR A 714 -26.95 0.59 13.30
C TYR A 714 -25.81 -0.36 13.62
N GLY A 715 -24.58 0.13 13.56
CA GLY A 715 -23.41 -0.64 13.92
C GLY A 715 -22.39 0.15 14.73
N PHE A 716 -21.53 -0.59 15.41
CA PHE A 716 -20.44 -0.04 16.20
C PHE A 716 -19.24 -0.97 16.21
N ASP A 717 -18.05 -0.37 16.37
CA ASP A 717 -16.79 -1.09 16.53
C ASP A 717 -15.90 -0.29 17.48
N PHE A 718 -15.71 -0.79 18.69
CA PHE A 718 -14.95 -0.14 19.75
C PHE A 718 -13.80 -1.03 20.17
N GLY A 719 -12.65 -0.44 20.47
CA GLY A 719 -11.57 -1.15 21.13
C GLY A 719 -10.67 -0.20 21.88
N ASP A 720 -10.07 -0.72 22.94
CA ASP A 720 -9.08 -0.01 23.72
C ASP A 720 -8.17 -1.00 24.45
N VAL A 721 -7.15 -0.46 25.08
CA VAL A 721 -6.24 -1.17 25.94
C VAL A 721 -6.70 -1.06 27.40
N LEU A 722 -6.82 -2.20 28.10
CA LEU A 722 -7.21 -2.26 29.51
C LEU A 722 -6.05 -2.05 30.49
N THR A 723 -4.82 -2.33 30.07
CA THR A 723 -3.62 -2.22 30.93
C THR A 723 -2.67 -1.12 30.44
N PRO A 724 -2.01 -0.37 31.34
CA PRO A 724 -1.07 0.69 30.94
C PRO A 724 0.09 0.23 30.03
N ASN A 725 0.37 -1.07 29.99
CA ASN A 725 1.45 -1.66 29.20
C ASN A 725 0.95 -2.36 27.91
N ALA A 726 -0.30 -2.17 27.50
CA ALA A 726 -0.89 -2.84 26.33
C ALA A 726 -0.90 -4.38 26.35
N THR A 727 -0.75 -4.99 27.52
CA THR A 727 -0.76 -6.45 27.69
C THR A 727 -2.15 -7.06 27.67
N LEU A 728 -3.19 -6.24 27.79
CA LEU A 728 -4.58 -6.67 27.72
C LEU A 728 -5.37 -5.64 26.91
N SER A 729 -5.93 -6.06 25.80
CA SER A 729 -6.78 -5.25 24.93
C SER A 729 -8.14 -5.89 24.76
N TRP A 730 -9.15 -5.07 24.46
CA TRP A 730 -10.51 -5.53 24.19
C TRP A 730 -11.05 -4.92 22.91
N ARG A 731 -12.01 -5.61 22.29
CA ARG A 731 -12.78 -5.11 21.15
C ARG A 731 -14.24 -5.53 21.32
N LEU A 732 -15.16 -4.66 20.96
CA LEU A 732 -16.58 -4.93 20.91
C LEU A 732 -17.13 -4.39 19.59
N THR A 733 -17.68 -5.28 18.78
CA THR A 733 -18.24 -4.99 17.46
C THR A 733 -19.68 -5.48 17.44
N GLY A 734 -20.57 -4.75 16.78
CA GLY A 734 -21.96 -5.19 16.68
C GLY A 734 -22.77 -4.46 15.62
N LYS A 735 -23.86 -5.11 15.20
CA LYS A 735 -24.82 -4.66 14.19
C LYS A 735 -26.24 -4.98 14.64
N LEU A 736 -27.16 -4.05 14.42
CA LEU A 736 -28.60 -4.23 14.57
C LEU A 736 -29.26 -3.78 13.27
N GLN A 737 -30.01 -4.67 12.62
CA GLN A 737 -30.71 -4.42 11.36
C GLN A 737 -32.20 -4.72 11.52
N ASP A 738 -33.02 -3.79 11.04
CA ASP A 738 -34.48 -3.88 10.83
C ASP A 738 -34.72 -3.57 9.34
N SER A 739 -35.08 -4.58 8.56
CA SER A 739 -35.19 -4.47 7.10
C SER A 739 -36.21 -5.42 6.51
N ASP A 740 -36.83 -5.01 5.40
CA ASP A 740 -37.54 -5.90 4.50
C ASP A 740 -36.58 -6.34 3.37
N ARG A 741 -37.07 -7.20 2.47
CA ARG A 741 -36.47 -7.50 1.16
C ARG A 741 -37.39 -6.98 0.04
N GLU A 742 -36.94 -7.14 -1.20
CA GLU A 742 -37.64 -6.59 -2.39
C GLU A 742 -39.04 -7.19 -2.61
N TYR A 743 -39.36 -8.34 -2.00
CA TYR A 743 -40.67 -9.01 -2.10
C TYR A 743 -41.60 -8.74 -0.92
N ASP A 744 -42.90 -8.76 -1.19
CA ASP A 744 -43.94 -8.53 -0.19
C ASP A 744 -43.86 -9.55 0.97
N PHE A 745 -44.30 -9.13 2.16
CA PHE A 745 -44.30 -9.93 3.39
C PHE A 745 -42.93 -10.43 3.86
N SER A 746 -41.85 -9.86 3.34
CA SER A 746 -40.49 -10.22 3.70
C SER A 746 -40.02 -9.61 5.01
N ARG A 747 -38.95 -10.20 5.56
CA ARG A 747 -38.17 -9.70 6.70
C ARG A 747 -36.70 -10.10 6.48
N ASP A 748 -35.80 -9.24 6.92
CA ASP A 748 -34.35 -9.43 6.92
C ASP A 748 -33.76 -8.76 8.18
N ASP A 749 -34.23 -9.17 9.35
CA ASP A 749 -33.76 -8.63 10.63
C ASP A 749 -32.51 -9.40 11.09
N GLU A 750 -31.54 -8.68 11.63
CA GLU A 750 -30.29 -9.28 12.12
C GLU A 750 -29.74 -8.55 13.34
N THR A 751 -29.36 -9.32 14.35
CA THR A 751 -28.57 -8.88 15.49
C THR A 751 -27.24 -9.62 15.52
N PHE A 752 -26.15 -8.88 15.42
CA PHE A 752 -24.81 -9.42 15.56
C PHE A 752 -24.05 -8.70 16.68
N LEU A 753 -23.42 -9.47 17.57
CA LEU A 753 -22.59 -8.96 18.66
C LEU A 753 -21.33 -9.80 18.78
N MET A 754 -20.17 -9.16 18.85
CA MET A 754 -18.89 -9.83 19.03
C MET A 754 -18.03 -9.07 20.03
N GLY A 755 -17.50 -9.80 21.02
CA GLY A 755 -16.59 -9.30 22.03
C GLY A 755 -15.29 -10.09 22.04
N GLY A 756 -14.16 -9.39 22.07
CA GLY A 756 -12.82 -9.98 22.10
C GLY A 756 -12.00 -9.45 23.26
N LEU A 757 -11.17 -10.31 23.84
CA LEU A 757 -10.12 -9.99 24.80
C LEU A 757 -8.81 -10.62 24.35
N THR A 758 -7.77 -9.82 24.17
CA THR A 758 -6.43 -10.32 23.84
C THR A 758 -5.49 -10.06 25.02
N TRP A 759 -4.93 -11.14 25.56
CA TRP A 759 -3.88 -11.13 26.57
C TRP A 759 -2.54 -11.40 25.90
N GLN A 760 -1.68 -10.38 25.89
CA GLN A 760 -0.33 -10.42 25.35
C GLN A 760 0.66 -10.07 26.48
N PRO A 761 1.04 -11.03 27.35
CA PRO A 761 1.92 -10.75 28.49
C PRO A 761 3.35 -10.35 28.08
N SER A 762 3.75 -10.66 26.85
CA SER A 762 5.06 -10.41 26.25
C SER A 762 4.97 -10.45 24.73
N ASP A 763 5.98 -9.96 24.03
CA ASP A 763 6.04 -9.96 22.57
C ASP A 763 6.05 -11.36 21.93
N VAL A 764 6.40 -12.40 22.71
CA VAL A 764 6.46 -13.79 22.26
C VAL A 764 5.20 -14.61 22.57
N THR A 765 4.21 -14.07 23.30
CA THR A 765 3.00 -14.82 23.67
C THR A 765 1.76 -13.97 23.47
N SER A 766 0.79 -14.46 22.72
CA SER A 766 -0.52 -13.82 22.56
C SER A 766 -1.64 -14.85 22.70
N VAL A 767 -2.68 -14.51 23.44
CA VAL A 767 -3.89 -15.33 23.58
C VAL A 767 -5.11 -14.45 23.42
N SER A 768 -5.96 -14.74 22.44
CA SER A 768 -7.21 -14.03 22.17
C SER A 768 -8.40 -14.94 22.47
N LEU A 769 -9.33 -14.46 23.29
CA LEU A 769 -10.66 -15.03 23.48
C LEU A 769 -11.67 -14.14 22.76
N ILE A 770 -12.43 -14.72 21.85
CA ILE A 770 -13.45 -14.02 21.07
C ILE A 770 -14.77 -14.77 21.26
N VAL A 771 -15.84 -14.03 21.49
CA VAL A 771 -17.20 -14.56 21.62
C VAL A 771 -18.08 -13.76 20.67
N ASP A 772 -18.82 -14.45 19.80
CA ASP A 772 -19.84 -13.83 18.96
C ASP A 772 -21.21 -14.49 19.12
N TYR A 773 -22.23 -13.67 18.90
CA TYR A 773 -23.63 -14.00 18.91
C TYR A 773 -24.26 -13.44 17.63
N LEU A 774 -24.94 -14.30 16.88
CA LEU A 774 -25.68 -13.98 15.67
C LEU A 774 -27.11 -14.46 15.84
N ASP A 775 -28.07 -13.57 15.63
CA ASP A 775 -29.51 -13.86 15.62
C ASP A 775 -30.10 -13.24 14.36
N ARG A 776 -30.74 -14.06 13.52
CA ARG A 776 -31.32 -13.66 12.24
C ARG A 776 -32.76 -14.11 12.20
N ASP A 777 -33.66 -13.18 11.89
CA ASP A 777 -35.09 -13.43 11.67
C ASP A 777 -35.44 -12.96 10.26
N ALA A 778 -35.58 -13.93 9.36
CA ALA A 778 -35.73 -13.69 7.93
C ALA A 778 -36.96 -14.39 7.36
N THR A 779 -37.47 -13.87 6.25
CA THR A 779 -38.50 -14.55 5.44
C THR A 779 -37.88 -14.96 4.12
N PRO A 780 -37.64 -16.26 3.84
CA PRO A 780 -37.07 -16.69 2.58
C PRO A 780 -38.07 -16.57 1.42
N ASN A 781 -37.57 -16.20 0.23
CA ASN A 781 -38.35 -16.15 -1.01
C ASN A 781 -38.85 -17.56 -1.38
N SER A 782 -40.13 -17.66 -1.75
CA SER A 782 -40.94 -18.88 -1.84
C SER A 782 -40.63 -19.81 -3.02
N GLY A 783 -39.36 -20.00 -3.33
CA GLY A 783 -38.90 -20.94 -4.37
C GLY A 783 -38.75 -20.30 -5.75
N GLY A 784 -38.82 -18.97 -5.84
CA GLY A 784 -38.73 -18.24 -7.11
C GLY A 784 -40.09 -18.09 -7.80
N TYR A 785 -40.05 -17.98 -9.12
CA TYR A 785 -41.17 -17.60 -9.97
C TYR A 785 -41.47 -18.67 -11.04
N PRO A 786 -42.71 -18.77 -11.55
CA PRO A 786 -43.03 -19.76 -12.59
C PRO A 786 -42.12 -19.63 -13.82
N ARG A 787 -41.64 -20.77 -14.34
CA ARG A 787 -40.56 -20.78 -15.33
C ARG A 787 -40.99 -20.18 -16.66
N GLY A 788 -40.10 -19.40 -17.27
CA GLY A 788 -40.30 -18.82 -18.59
C GLY A 788 -41.20 -17.57 -18.64
N GLY A 789 -41.70 -17.13 -17.48
CA GLY A 789 -42.43 -15.87 -17.34
C GLY A 789 -41.52 -14.71 -16.90
N SER A 790 -42.07 -13.50 -16.94
CA SER A 790 -41.45 -12.29 -16.39
C SER A 790 -42.40 -11.71 -15.35
N TYR A 791 -42.05 -11.93 -14.08
CA TYR A 791 -42.83 -11.50 -12.92
C TYR A 791 -42.15 -10.33 -12.22
N ASP A 792 -42.95 -9.48 -11.56
CA ASP A 792 -42.41 -8.44 -10.70
C ASP A 792 -41.67 -9.09 -9.52
N ARG A 793 -40.49 -8.58 -9.17
CA ARG A 793 -39.71 -9.12 -8.03
C ARG A 793 -40.45 -8.96 -6.71
N SER A 794 -41.38 -7.99 -6.62
CA SER A 794 -42.18 -7.79 -5.42
C SER A 794 -43.16 -8.94 -5.13
N LEU A 795 -43.48 -9.76 -6.15
CA LEU A 795 -44.48 -10.81 -6.06
C LEU A 795 -44.05 -11.90 -5.08
N PHE A 796 -44.84 -12.08 -4.03
CA PHE A 796 -44.65 -13.13 -3.03
C PHE A 796 -45.61 -14.30 -3.24
N LEU A 797 -45.07 -15.50 -3.51
CA LEU A 797 -45.85 -16.70 -3.82
C LEU A 797 -45.92 -17.73 -2.68
N GLY A 798 -45.34 -17.42 -1.52
CA GLY A 798 -45.37 -18.28 -0.34
C GLY A 798 -46.62 -18.05 0.49
N GLU A 799 -46.49 -18.33 1.79
CA GLU A 799 -47.54 -18.07 2.77
C GLU A 799 -47.01 -17.14 3.86
N PRO A 800 -47.54 -15.91 4.01
CA PRO A 800 -47.05 -14.93 4.98
C PRO A 800 -47.07 -15.44 6.44
N ASP A 801 -48.00 -16.35 6.75
CA ASP A 801 -48.16 -16.93 8.09
C ASP A 801 -47.25 -18.16 8.32
N PHE A 802 -46.41 -18.56 7.35
CA PHE A 802 -45.60 -19.78 7.43
C PHE A 802 -44.17 -19.65 6.87
N ASN A 803 -43.89 -18.70 5.96
CA ASN A 803 -42.53 -18.49 5.46
C ASN A 803 -41.68 -17.76 6.51
N TYR A 804 -40.68 -18.44 7.07
CA TYR A 804 -39.72 -17.88 8.01
C TYR A 804 -38.41 -18.70 7.99
N LEU A 805 -37.32 -18.07 8.40
CA LEU A 805 -35.99 -18.66 8.56
C LEU A 805 -35.32 -17.92 9.71
N ASN A 806 -35.30 -18.58 10.87
CA ASN A 806 -34.68 -18.07 12.08
C ASN A 806 -33.38 -18.82 12.33
N VAL A 807 -32.30 -18.11 12.62
CA VAL A 807 -30.99 -18.71 12.93
C VAL A 807 -30.39 -18.01 14.13
N GLU A 808 -30.08 -18.77 15.17
CA GLU A 808 -29.37 -18.28 16.35
C GLU A 808 -28.06 -19.06 16.51
N ARG A 809 -26.94 -18.34 16.66
CA ARG A 809 -25.61 -18.93 16.83
C ARG A 809 -24.82 -18.22 17.91
N THR A 810 -24.26 -18.99 18.82
CA THR A 810 -23.21 -18.53 19.74
C THR A 810 -21.90 -19.24 19.45
N THR A 811 -20.83 -18.48 19.27
CA THR A 811 -19.49 -19.02 19.02
C THR A 811 -18.50 -18.49 20.05
N VAL A 812 -17.65 -19.38 20.56
CA VAL A 812 -16.51 -19.06 21.43
C VAL A 812 -15.24 -19.54 20.76
N ASN A 813 -14.30 -18.63 20.54
CA ASN A 813 -13.05 -18.89 19.85
C ASN A 813 -11.84 -18.49 20.71
N VAL A 814 -10.85 -19.37 20.81
CA VAL A 814 -9.60 -19.16 21.54
C VAL A 814 -8.43 -19.36 20.59
N ILE A 815 -7.68 -18.30 20.33
CA ILE A 815 -6.51 -18.30 19.46
C ILE A 815 -5.28 -17.99 20.31
N ALA A 816 -4.29 -18.88 20.31
CA ALA A 816 -3.06 -18.73 21.07
C ALA A 816 -1.83 -18.88 20.17
N GLU A 817 -0.83 -18.03 20.39
CA GLU A 817 0.47 -18.08 19.74
C GLU A 817 1.58 -17.91 20.78
N HIS A 818 2.64 -18.71 20.64
CA HIS A 818 3.82 -18.63 21.46
C HIS A 818 5.09 -18.88 20.63
N ASP A 819 6.02 -17.93 20.65
CA ASP A 819 7.36 -18.05 20.10
C ASP A 819 8.34 -18.50 21.20
N PHE A 820 8.91 -19.69 21.04
CA PHE A 820 9.91 -20.22 21.97
C PHE A 820 11.32 -19.66 21.71
N GLY A 821 11.50 -18.89 20.63
CA GLY A 821 12.79 -18.42 20.13
C GLY A 821 13.50 -19.47 19.27
N GLU A 822 14.67 -19.10 18.72
CA GLU A 822 15.50 -19.97 17.86
C GLU A 822 14.73 -20.51 16.63
N GLY A 823 13.70 -19.79 16.18
CA GLY A 823 12.85 -20.13 15.03
C GLY A 823 11.72 -21.11 15.34
N LEU A 824 11.43 -21.43 16.61
CA LEU A 824 10.36 -22.37 16.99
C LEU A 824 9.10 -21.64 17.48
N THR A 825 7.99 -21.77 16.76
CA THR A 825 6.71 -21.14 17.10
C THR A 825 5.60 -22.19 17.23
N LEU A 826 4.74 -22.03 18.23
CA LEU A 826 3.53 -22.83 18.43
C LEU A 826 2.30 -21.94 18.27
N ARG A 827 1.35 -22.42 17.48
CA ARG A 827 0.03 -21.81 17.31
C ARG A 827 -1.05 -22.83 17.66
N SER A 828 -2.15 -22.35 18.21
CA SER A 828 -3.33 -23.14 18.50
C SER A 828 -4.57 -22.31 18.26
N ASN A 829 -5.58 -22.92 17.66
CA ASN A 829 -6.88 -22.33 17.49
C ASN A 829 -7.95 -23.32 17.98
N LEU A 830 -8.93 -22.88 18.76
CA LEU A 830 -10.00 -23.71 19.30
C LEU A 830 -11.31 -22.94 19.26
N ARG A 831 -12.28 -23.46 18.51
CA ARG A 831 -13.63 -22.91 18.37
C ARG A 831 -14.67 -23.90 18.86
N TYR A 832 -15.61 -23.39 19.65
CA TYR A 832 -16.88 -24.04 19.96
C TYR A 832 -18.02 -23.21 19.38
N SER A 833 -19.01 -23.85 18.75
CA SER A 833 -20.20 -23.20 18.23
C SER A 833 -21.45 -24.00 18.61
N ASP A 834 -22.49 -23.29 19.02
CA ASP A 834 -23.82 -23.81 19.28
C ASP A 834 -24.79 -23.04 18.38
N THR A 835 -25.55 -23.76 17.56
CA THR A 835 -26.40 -23.17 16.52
C THR A 835 -27.76 -23.85 16.49
N THR A 836 -28.81 -23.07 16.31
CA THR A 836 -30.18 -23.53 16.07
C THR A 836 -30.73 -22.87 14.81
N ASP A 837 -31.52 -23.62 14.04
CA ASP A 837 -32.31 -23.08 12.93
C ASP A 837 -33.76 -23.58 13.01
N ASP A 838 -34.70 -22.67 12.73
CA ASP A 838 -36.13 -22.96 12.58
C ASP A 838 -36.58 -22.37 11.24
N TYR A 839 -37.16 -23.20 10.39
CA TYR A 839 -37.40 -22.89 8.99
C TYR A 839 -38.77 -23.36 8.54
N GLY A 840 -39.57 -22.43 8.05
CA GLY A 840 -40.85 -22.67 7.37
C GLY A 840 -40.80 -22.12 5.95
N TYR A 841 -41.19 -22.94 4.97
CA TYR A 841 -41.01 -22.60 3.57
C TYR A 841 -42.10 -23.17 2.69
N VAL A 842 -42.67 -22.31 1.85
CA VAL A 842 -43.52 -22.72 0.75
C VAL A 842 -42.71 -22.64 -0.54
N TYR A 843 -42.53 -23.78 -1.22
CA TYR A 843 -41.93 -23.80 -2.55
C TYR A 843 -43.00 -23.77 -3.63
N VAL A 844 -42.66 -23.17 -4.77
CA VAL A 844 -43.50 -23.13 -5.97
C VAL A 844 -42.95 -24.06 -7.04
N SER A 845 -43.84 -24.69 -7.80
CA SER A 845 -43.50 -25.48 -8.98
C SER A 845 -44.51 -25.19 -10.10
N GLY A 846 -44.00 -24.76 -11.26
CA GLY A 846 -44.86 -24.49 -12.41
C GLY A 846 -44.17 -23.72 -13.53
N ASP A 847 -44.76 -23.81 -14.71
CA ASP A 847 -44.34 -23.06 -15.90
C ASP A 847 -45.33 -21.92 -16.17
N ASP A 848 -44.84 -20.82 -16.74
CA ASP A 848 -45.68 -19.68 -17.11
C ASP A 848 -46.80 -20.09 -18.08
N GLY A 849 -48.00 -19.54 -17.85
CA GLY A 849 -49.20 -19.87 -18.60
C GLY A 849 -49.97 -21.11 -18.10
N VAL A 850 -49.45 -21.83 -17.11
CA VAL A 850 -50.15 -22.92 -16.41
C VAL A 850 -50.55 -22.45 -15.01
N PHE A 851 -51.81 -22.05 -14.84
CA PHE A 851 -52.32 -21.48 -13.58
C PHE A 851 -53.57 -22.22 -13.07
N PRO A 852 -53.78 -22.30 -11.74
CA PRO A 852 -52.87 -21.88 -10.66
C PRO A 852 -51.61 -22.75 -10.59
N VAL A 853 -50.52 -22.24 -10.00
CA VAL A 853 -49.26 -22.97 -9.82
C VAL A 853 -49.26 -23.79 -8.53
N ASP A 854 -48.65 -24.96 -8.58
CA ASP A 854 -48.60 -25.89 -7.45
C ASP A 854 -47.59 -25.42 -6.40
N ARG A 855 -47.90 -25.73 -5.14
CA ARG A 855 -47.09 -25.35 -3.97
C ARG A 855 -47.00 -26.48 -2.96
N GLY A 856 -45.97 -26.43 -2.11
CA GLY A 856 -45.84 -27.34 -0.97
C GLY A 856 -45.18 -26.68 0.23
N PHE A 857 -45.65 -27.03 1.43
CA PHE A 857 -45.04 -26.63 2.69
C PHE A 857 -43.90 -27.56 3.05
N ILE A 858 -42.80 -26.99 3.52
CA ILE A 858 -41.67 -27.66 4.16
C ILE A 858 -41.39 -26.93 5.47
N ALA A 859 -41.27 -27.68 6.56
CA ALA A 859 -40.74 -27.19 7.83
C ALA A 859 -39.50 -27.98 8.20
N THR A 860 -38.49 -27.31 8.74
CA THR A 860 -37.28 -27.94 9.28
C THR A 860 -36.90 -27.26 10.59
N ASP A 861 -36.65 -28.09 11.60
CA ASP A 861 -36.02 -27.68 12.86
C ASP A 861 -34.64 -28.33 12.93
N GLY A 862 -33.60 -27.57 13.26
CA GLY A 862 -32.25 -28.07 13.36
C GLY A 862 -31.45 -27.49 14.52
N THR A 863 -30.50 -28.28 15.00
CA THR A 863 -29.55 -27.89 16.04
C THR A 863 -28.17 -28.45 15.70
N ALA A 864 -27.10 -27.72 15.98
CA ALA A 864 -25.73 -28.18 15.80
C ALA A 864 -24.80 -27.67 16.90
N GLU A 865 -24.06 -28.59 17.50
CA GLU A 865 -22.93 -28.33 18.40
C GLU A 865 -21.64 -28.73 17.68
N GLU A 866 -20.70 -27.79 17.58
CA GLU A 866 -19.41 -28.01 16.93
C GLU A 866 -18.26 -27.65 17.87
N LEU A 867 -17.29 -28.55 18.01
CA LEU A 867 -15.99 -28.28 18.62
C LEU A 867 -14.90 -28.58 17.60
N ALA A 868 -14.11 -27.58 17.22
CA ALA A 868 -13.06 -27.70 16.23
C ALA A 868 -11.79 -26.96 16.68
N GLY A 869 -10.62 -27.52 16.40
CA GLY A 869 -9.37 -26.86 16.74
C GLY A 869 -8.14 -27.53 16.17
N ASP A 870 -7.07 -26.76 16.12
CA ASP A 870 -5.75 -27.20 15.68
C ASP A 870 -4.64 -26.77 16.63
N VAL A 871 -3.52 -27.48 16.51
CA VAL A 871 -2.25 -27.14 17.13
C VAL A 871 -1.15 -27.32 16.10
N ILE A 872 -0.36 -26.28 15.89
CA ILE A 872 0.61 -26.16 14.81
C ILE A 872 1.95 -25.75 15.38
N LEU A 873 2.98 -26.54 15.08
CA LEU A 873 4.36 -26.25 15.40
C LEU A 873 5.11 -25.87 14.12
N GLN A 874 5.70 -24.69 14.11
CA GLN A 874 6.56 -24.18 13.03
C GLN A 874 8.01 -24.10 13.51
N TYR A 875 8.94 -24.53 12.68
CA TYR A 875 10.37 -24.44 12.92
C TYR A 875 11.11 -23.86 11.70
N ASP A 876 11.67 -22.66 11.87
CA ASP A 876 12.41 -21.92 10.87
C ASP A 876 13.92 -22.00 11.13
N ARG A 877 14.70 -22.34 10.10
CA ARG A 877 16.15 -22.51 10.21
C ARG A 877 16.90 -22.18 8.94
N GLY A 878 17.90 -21.30 9.06
CA GLY A 878 18.90 -21.04 8.02
C GLY A 878 19.98 -22.13 7.97
N LEU A 879 20.18 -22.71 6.78
CA LEU A 879 21.17 -23.75 6.46
C LEU A 879 22.15 -23.25 5.39
N GLY A 880 22.75 -22.08 5.63
CA GLY A 880 23.72 -21.46 4.72
C GLY A 880 23.02 -20.72 3.57
N ARG A 881 22.84 -21.39 2.42
CA ARG A 881 22.16 -20.83 1.24
C ARG A 881 20.67 -21.19 1.16
N ILE A 882 20.21 -22.03 2.09
CA ILE A 882 18.86 -22.56 2.12
C ILE A 882 18.21 -22.09 3.42
N ASP A 883 17.06 -21.43 3.32
CA ASP A 883 16.19 -21.17 4.46
C ASP A 883 15.07 -22.20 4.46
N SER A 884 14.93 -22.90 5.58
CA SER A 884 13.95 -23.96 5.78
C SER A 884 12.87 -23.46 6.72
N SER A 885 11.60 -23.63 6.33
CA SER A 885 10.44 -23.47 7.21
C SER A 885 9.65 -24.77 7.23
N THR A 886 9.64 -25.43 8.38
CA THR A 886 8.98 -26.72 8.59
C THR A 886 7.76 -26.52 9.47
N LEU A 887 6.62 -27.02 9.04
CA LEU A 887 5.37 -26.99 9.77
C LEU A 887 4.87 -28.40 10.03
N VAL A 888 4.40 -28.67 11.25
CA VAL A 888 3.68 -29.89 11.61
C VAL A 888 2.47 -29.51 12.45
N GLY A 889 1.29 -30.03 12.10
CA GLY A 889 0.06 -29.74 12.80
C GLY A 889 -0.81 -30.96 13.02
N VAL A 890 -1.67 -30.85 14.03
CA VAL A 890 -2.76 -31.78 14.31
C VAL A 890 -4.06 -31.01 14.37
N GLU A 891 -5.15 -31.62 13.92
CA GLU A 891 -6.47 -31.00 13.89
C GLU A 891 -7.51 -31.99 14.41
N TYR A 892 -8.49 -31.47 15.14
CA TYR A 892 -9.61 -32.22 15.67
C TYR A 892 -10.90 -31.45 15.43
N ARG A 893 -11.93 -32.15 14.98
CA ARG A 893 -13.27 -31.62 14.79
C ARG A 893 -14.30 -32.64 15.24
N SER A 894 -15.32 -32.19 15.95
CA SER A 894 -16.49 -32.96 16.34
C SER A 894 -17.72 -32.11 16.07
N VAL A 895 -18.64 -32.64 15.29
CA VAL A 895 -19.94 -32.02 15.03
C VAL A 895 -21.01 -32.99 15.44
N LYS A 896 -21.97 -32.51 16.22
CA LYS A 896 -23.19 -33.22 16.55
C LYS A 896 -24.36 -32.35 16.12
N SER A 897 -25.24 -32.91 15.31
CA SER A 897 -26.41 -32.18 14.80
C SER A 897 -27.66 -33.02 14.87
N SER A 898 -28.81 -32.36 14.97
CA SER A 898 -30.11 -33.00 14.82
C SER A 898 -30.96 -32.20 13.86
N GLN A 899 -31.79 -32.88 13.07
CA GLN A 899 -32.67 -32.28 12.09
C GLN A 899 -33.99 -33.04 12.04
N GLY A 900 -35.09 -32.32 12.26
CA GLY A 900 -36.44 -32.80 11.97
C GLY A 900 -36.97 -32.08 10.74
N SER A 901 -37.54 -32.80 9.77
CA SER A 901 -38.22 -32.18 8.63
C SER A 901 -39.60 -32.76 8.41
N SER A 902 -40.53 -31.85 8.10
CA SER A 902 -41.93 -32.15 7.86
C SER A 902 -42.41 -31.46 6.58
N PHE A 903 -43.46 -32.00 5.98
CA PHE A 903 -44.06 -31.45 4.77
C PHE A 903 -45.59 -31.44 4.84
N ALA A 904 -46.22 -30.60 4.03
CA ALA A 904 -47.65 -30.66 3.74
C ALA A 904 -47.94 -30.15 2.32
N ALA A 905 -49.08 -30.54 1.76
CA ALA A 905 -49.57 -29.93 0.53
C ALA A 905 -50.05 -28.50 0.82
N ALA A 906 -49.77 -27.56 -0.10
CA ALA A 906 -50.32 -26.20 -0.05
C ALA A 906 -51.36 -26.01 -1.15
N ASP A 907 -52.34 -25.14 -0.91
CA ASP A 907 -53.31 -24.78 -1.95
C ASP A 907 -52.56 -24.10 -3.12
N PRO A 908 -52.86 -24.42 -4.40
CA PRO A 908 -52.25 -23.75 -5.55
C PRO A 908 -52.53 -22.24 -5.54
N ILE A 909 -51.59 -21.44 -6.05
CA ILE A 909 -51.72 -19.97 -6.10
C ILE A 909 -51.74 -19.45 -7.54
N ASP A 910 -52.51 -18.40 -7.82
CA ASP A 910 -52.42 -17.69 -9.10
C ASP A 910 -51.48 -16.49 -8.96
N PRO A 911 -50.32 -16.46 -9.64
CA PRO A 911 -49.36 -15.37 -9.51
C PRO A 911 -49.87 -14.02 -10.02
N ARG A 912 -51.01 -13.98 -10.74
CA ARG A 912 -51.63 -12.75 -11.25
C ARG A 912 -52.61 -12.11 -10.27
N ASP A 913 -53.09 -12.90 -9.31
CA ASP A 913 -54.02 -12.49 -8.25
C ASP A 913 -53.82 -13.41 -7.04
N PRO A 914 -52.70 -13.26 -6.31
CA PRO A 914 -52.33 -14.18 -5.23
C PRO A 914 -53.32 -14.10 -4.06
N VAL A 915 -53.82 -15.27 -3.65
CA VAL A 915 -54.69 -15.43 -2.48
C VAL A 915 -54.04 -16.43 -1.53
N TYR A 916 -53.68 -15.98 -0.33
CA TYR A 916 -52.98 -16.76 0.69
C TYR A 916 -53.95 -17.62 1.50
N SER A 917 -53.62 -18.90 1.67
CA SER A 917 -54.46 -19.88 2.38
C SER A 917 -54.18 -19.94 3.89
N GLY A 918 -53.05 -19.38 4.33
CA GLY A 918 -52.55 -19.46 5.70
C GLY A 918 -51.71 -20.72 5.97
N ALA A 919 -51.13 -20.78 7.16
CA ALA A 919 -50.31 -21.92 7.61
C ALA A 919 -51.10 -23.25 7.60
N PRO A 920 -50.43 -24.39 7.35
CA PRO A 920 -51.09 -25.69 7.30
C PRO A 920 -51.63 -26.09 8.68
N GLY A 921 -52.77 -26.78 8.69
CA GLY A 921 -53.36 -27.27 9.94
C GLY A 921 -52.64 -28.47 10.58
N ASP A 922 -51.86 -29.21 9.79
CA ASP A 922 -51.03 -30.33 10.23
C ASP A 922 -49.82 -30.50 9.29
N LEU A 923 -48.69 -30.96 9.82
CA LEU A 923 -47.46 -31.22 9.08
C LEU A 923 -47.06 -32.68 9.26
N SER A 924 -46.75 -33.37 8.16
CA SER A 924 -46.33 -34.77 8.19
C SER A 924 -44.80 -34.88 8.28
N PRO A 925 -44.23 -35.45 9.35
CA PRO A 925 -42.78 -35.66 9.44
C PRO A 925 -42.35 -36.69 8.40
N TYR A 926 -41.22 -36.43 7.73
CA TYR A 926 -40.59 -37.36 6.78
C TYR A 926 -39.11 -37.61 7.08
N LEU A 927 -38.51 -36.84 7.99
CA LEU A 927 -37.13 -36.98 8.43
C LEU A 927 -37.02 -36.61 9.91
N ASP A 928 -36.33 -37.43 10.70
CA ASP A 928 -35.87 -37.08 12.05
C ASP A 928 -34.53 -37.78 12.27
N GLU A 929 -33.44 -37.06 12.06
CA GLU A 929 -32.09 -37.60 12.10
C GLU A 929 -31.22 -36.92 13.16
N GLU A 930 -30.39 -37.71 13.83
CA GLU A 930 -29.24 -37.24 14.60
C GLU A 930 -27.96 -37.66 13.88
N ARG A 931 -27.06 -36.71 13.63
CA ARG A 931 -25.81 -36.95 12.92
C ARG A 931 -24.62 -36.58 13.81
N ASP A 932 -23.67 -37.50 13.92
CA ASP A 932 -22.39 -37.31 14.58
C ASP A 932 -21.26 -37.45 13.54
N SER A 933 -20.35 -36.49 13.52
CA SER A 933 -19.15 -36.52 12.67
C SER A 933 -17.91 -36.16 13.48
N ARG A 934 -16.85 -36.95 13.35
CA ARG A 934 -15.56 -36.70 13.98
C ARG A 934 -14.44 -36.77 12.95
N THR A 935 -13.63 -35.73 12.91
CA THR A 935 -12.44 -35.65 12.05
C THR A 935 -11.20 -35.52 12.93
N ARG A 936 -10.18 -36.32 12.61
CA ARG A 936 -8.85 -36.25 13.22
C ARG A 936 -7.83 -36.19 12.11
N ALA A 937 -6.92 -35.23 12.16
CA ALA A 937 -5.92 -35.08 11.13
C ALA A 937 -4.53 -34.81 11.67
N VAL A 938 -3.55 -35.21 10.86
CA VAL A 938 -2.15 -34.85 11.03
C VAL A 938 -1.65 -34.33 9.69
N PHE A 939 -0.95 -33.20 9.71
CA PHE A 939 -0.40 -32.59 8.51
C PHE A 939 1.02 -32.09 8.74
N ALA A 940 1.79 -32.04 7.67
CA ALA A 940 3.13 -31.49 7.66
C ALA A 940 3.39 -30.76 6.34
N GLN A 941 4.11 -29.64 6.40
CA GLN A 941 4.53 -28.89 5.24
C GLN A 941 5.99 -28.46 5.39
N GLN A 942 6.75 -28.53 4.31
CA GLN A 942 8.12 -28.07 4.23
C GLN A 942 8.25 -27.04 3.11
N ASN A 943 8.73 -25.85 3.47
CA ASN A 943 9.16 -24.81 2.55
C ASN A 943 10.68 -24.71 2.57
N LEU A 944 11.32 -24.71 1.40
CA LEU A 944 12.77 -24.54 1.25
C LEU A 944 13.03 -23.39 0.27
N SER A 945 13.52 -22.27 0.79
CA SER A 945 13.99 -21.13 -0.01
C SER A 945 15.48 -21.29 -0.30
N LEU A 946 15.87 -21.28 -1.57
CA LEU A 946 17.27 -21.31 -2.01
C LEU A 946 17.67 -19.93 -2.54
N ASP A 947 18.65 -19.30 -1.88
CA ASP A 947 19.16 -17.97 -2.20
C ASP A 947 18.07 -16.90 -2.38
N ASP A 948 16.95 -17.02 -1.66
CA ASP A 948 15.76 -16.16 -1.79
C ASP A 948 15.22 -16.02 -3.21
N ARG A 949 15.44 -17.04 -4.05
CA ARG A 949 15.03 -17.06 -5.46
C ARG A 949 14.11 -18.21 -5.80
N PHE A 950 14.35 -19.38 -5.24
CA PHE A 950 13.54 -20.57 -5.52
C PHE A 950 12.96 -21.10 -4.22
N ILE A 951 11.63 -21.17 -4.14
CA ILE A 951 10.93 -21.71 -2.97
C ILE A 951 10.27 -23.01 -3.41
N ALA A 952 10.72 -24.12 -2.84
CA ALA A 952 10.09 -25.42 -3.02
C ALA A 952 9.16 -25.70 -1.83
N THR A 953 7.90 -26.00 -2.09
CA THR A 953 6.89 -26.33 -1.09
C THR A 953 6.41 -27.76 -1.29
N VAL A 954 6.45 -28.57 -0.23
CA VAL A 954 5.87 -29.92 -0.21
C VAL A 954 5.02 -30.05 1.04
N GLY A 955 3.79 -30.54 0.89
CA GLY A 955 2.89 -30.76 2.01
C GLY A 955 2.13 -32.07 1.88
N VAL A 956 1.81 -32.67 3.02
CA VAL A 956 1.01 -33.89 3.12
C VAL A 956 0.09 -33.77 4.32
N ARG A 957 -1.13 -34.29 4.16
CA ARG A 957 -2.11 -34.40 5.23
C ARG A 957 -2.80 -35.75 5.18
N HIS A 958 -3.07 -36.30 6.37
CA HIS A 958 -3.85 -37.49 6.55
C HIS A 958 -5.04 -37.20 7.46
N ASP A 959 -6.25 -37.46 6.96
CA ASP A 959 -7.52 -37.24 7.64
C ASP A 959 -8.17 -38.60 7.92
N ARG A 960 -8.67 -38.78 9.15
CA ARG A 960 -9.56 -39.88 9.53
C ARG A 960 -10.92 -39.30 9.91
N LEU A 961 -11.96 -39.78 9.25
CA LEU A 961 -13.32 -39.30 9.40
C LEU A 961 -14.20 -40.44 9.88
N ASP A 962 -14.86 -40.27 11.02
CA ASP A 962 -15.85 -41.19 11.56
C ASP A 962 -17.22 -40.51 11.48
N LEU A 963 -18.20 -41.11 10.80
CA LEU A 963 -19.55 -40.57 10.61
C LEU A 963 -20.60 -41.55 11.12
N SER A 964 -21.66 -41.05 11.73
CA SER A 964 -22.86 -41.83 12.06
C SER A 964 -24.13 -41.00 11.94
N VAL A 965 -25.21 -41.65 11.51
CA VAL A 965 -26.55 -41.07 11.40
C VAL A 965 -27.55 -42.03 12.01
N ASP A 966 -28.35 -41.51 12.95
CA ASP A 966 -29.47 -42.19 13.58
C ASP A 966 -30.78 -41.57 13.07
N ASP A 967 -31.46 -42.26 12.15
CA ASP A 967 -32.82 -41.89 11.72
C ASP A 967 -33.84 -42.45 12.71
N ARG A 968 -34.37 -41.56 13.54
CA ARG A 968 -35.33 -41.87 14.61
C ARG A 968 -36.74 -42.14 14.06
N LEU A 969 -37.06 -41.63 12.86
CA LEU A 969 -38.34 -41.86 12.20
C LEU A 969 -38.38 -43.25 11.55
N ALA A 970 -37.32 -43.64 10.86
CA ALA A 970 -37.16 -44.97 10.28
C ALA A 970 -36.74 -46.02 11.33
N GLY A 971 -36.17 -45.59 12.46
CA GLY A 971 -35.63 -46.47 13.50
C GLY A 971 -34.34 -47.19 13.07
N THR A 972 -33.53 -46.54 12.23
CA THR A 972 -32.30 -47.07 11.65
C THR A 972 -31.08 -46.28 12.11
N SER A 973 -29.93 -46.96 12.15
CA SER A 973 -28.64 -46.36 12.53
C SER A 973 -27.59 -46.84 11.55
N GLU A 974 -26.87 -45.90 10.95
CA GLU A 974 -25.82 -46.14 9.97
C GLU A 974 -24.54 -45.43 10.40
N SER A 975 -23.39 -46.03 10.07
CA SER A 975 -22.08 -45.46 10.38
C SER A 975 -21.05 -45.88 9.34
N ASP A 976 -20.11 -45.00 9.05
CA ASP A 976 -19.00 -45.27 8.14
C ASP A 976 -17.70 -44.59 8.63
N ASP A 977 -16.55 -45.13 8.21
CA ASP A 977 -15.24 -44.56 8.51
C ASP A 977 -14.35 -44.46 7.26
N TYR A 978 -13.76 -43.28 7.08
CA TYR A 978 -12.91 -42.96 5.93
C TYR A 978 -11.51 -42.55 6.40
N ALA A 979 -10.51 -42.88 5.58
CA ALA A 979 -9.11 -42.53 5.82
C ALA A 979 -8.47 -42.01 4.54
N GLU A 980 -8.24 -40.71 4.49
CA GLU A 980 -7.87 -40.01 3.27
C GLU A 980 -6.51 -39.34 3.40
N THR A 981 -5.77 -39.30 2.30
CA THR A 981 -4.46 -38.62 2.23
C THR A 981 -4.48 -37.65 1.07
N SER A 982 -4.06 -36.41 1.34
CA SER A 982 -3.88 -35.37 0.33
C SER A 982 -2.44 -34.86 0.33
N ALA A 983 -1.94 -34.53 -0.86
CA ALA A 983 -0.59 -34.02 -1.05
C ALA A 983 -0.58 -32.72 -1.88
N ARG A 984 0.48 -31.93 -1.69
CA ARG A 984 0.77 -30.74 -2.50
C ARG A 984 2.26 -30.67 -2.79
N GLY A 985 2.58 -30.20 -3.99
CA GLY A 985 3.94 -29.93 -4.41
C GLY A 985 3.98 -28.67 -5.26
N ALA A 986 4.87 -27.75 -4.95
CA ALA A 986 5.00 -26.52 -5.71
C ALA A 986 6.44 -26.01 -5.77
N LEU A 987 6.71 -25.24 -6.82
CA LEU A 987 7.96 -24.51 -7.01
C LEU A 987 7.64 -23.07 -7.40
N THR A 988 8.08 -22.13 -6.57
CA THR A 988 8.02 -20.69 -6.83
C THR A 988 9.42 -20.19 -7.23
N TRP A 989 9.48 -19.35 -8.26
CA TRP A 989 10.68 -18.67 -8.73
C TRP A 989 10.47 -17.16 -8.67
N LYS A 990 11.19 -16.50 -7.76
CA LYS A 990 11.29 -15.03 -7.66
C LYS A 990 12.22 -14.54 -8.78
N VAL A 991 11.64 -14.27 -9.95
CA VAL A 991 12.33 -13.75 -11.14
C VAL A 991 13.06 -12.45 -10.80
N THR A 992 12.37 -11.60 -10.04
CA THR A 992 12.88 -10.38 -9.40
C THR A 992 12.23 -10.27 -8.03
N PRO A 993 12.68 -9.37 -7.13
CA PRO A 993 11.98 -9.15 -5.86
C PRO A 993 10.51 -8.74 -6.02
N GLN A 994 10.11 -8.25 -7.19
CA GLN A 994 8.76 -7.80 -7.51
C GLN A 994 7.93 -8.83 -8.30
N ILE A 995 8.57 -9.82 -8.92
CA ILE A 995 7.91 -10.75 -9.85
C ILE A 995 8.21 -12.16 -9.40
N SER A 996 7.15 -12.91 -9.14
CA SER A 996 7.19 -14.31 -8.74
C SER A 996 6.38 -15.15 -9.71
N ALA A 997 6.95 -16.25 -10.19
CA ALA A 997 6.27 -17.22 -11.03
C ALA A 997 6.25 -18.57 -10.32
N TYR A 998 5.16 -19.32 -10.40
CA TYR A 998 5.06 -20.60 -9.71
C TYR A 998 4.40 -21.67 -10.58
N ALA A 999 4.70 -22.92 -10.22
CA ALA A 999 4.01 -24.11 -10.69
C ALA A 999 3.60 -24.93 -9.48
N SER A 1000 2.34 -25.37 -9.43
CA SER A 1000 1.83 -26.16 -8.31
C SER A 1000 0.95 -27.32 -8.77
N TYR A 1001 1.00 -28.37 -7.96
CA TYR A 1001 0.08 -29.49 -7.94
C TYR A 1001 -0.51 -29.59 -6.53
N ALA A 1002 -1.82 -29.78 -6.43
CA ALA A 1002 -2.50 -29.93 -5.16
C ALA A 1002 -3.69 -30.88 -5.28
N GLU A 1003 -3.92 -31.64 -4.22
CA GLU A 1003 -5.05 -32.55 -4.08
C GLU A 1003 -6.06 -32.01 -3.07
N SER A 1004 -7.34 -32.31 -3.31
CA SER A 1004 -8.43 -32.07 -2.38
C SER A 1004 -9.27 -33.32 -2.16
N VAL A 1005 -9.91 -33.37 -1.00
CA VAL A 1005 -10.83 -34.43 -0.60
C VAL A 1005 -12.05 -33.73 0.00
N ALA A 1006 -13.20 -33.82 -0.66
CA ALA A 1006 -14.42 -33.22 -0.15
C ALA A 1006 -14.91 -33.96 1.11
N PRO A 1007 -15.68 -33.30 1.99
CA PRO A 1007 -16.36 -33.99 3.09
C PRO A 1007 -17.24 -35.15 2.55
N PRO A 1008 -17.12 -36.37 3.10
CA PRO A 1008 -17.89 -37.51 2.62
C PRO A 1008 -19.30 -37.55 3.22
N ASP A 1009 -20.23 -38.13 2.46
CA ASP A 1009 -21.52 -38.60 2.97
C ASP A 1009 -21.46 -40.10 3.33
N LEU A 1010 -22.32 -40.55 4.25
CA LEU A 1010 -22.44 -41.97 4.58
C LEU A 1010 -22.69 -42.83 3.35
N GLY A 1011 -21.96 -43.94 3.25
CA GLY A 1011 -22.13 -44.95 2.20
C GLY A 1011 -21.56 -44.56 0.84
N THR A 1012 -20.83 -43.43 0.73
CA THR A 1012 -20.21 -42.97 -0.52
C THR A 1012 -18.74 -42.69 -0.35
N ASP A 1013 -17.93 -43.16 -1.30
CA ASP A 1013 -16.52 -42.81 -1.34
C ASP A 1013 -16.33 -41.28 -1.43
N PRO A 1014 -15.38 -40.69 -0.69
CA PRO A 1014 -15.14 -39.25 -0.72
C PRO A 1014 -14.81 -38.74 -2.14
N GLU A 1015 -15.38 -37.58 -2.49
CA GLU A 1015 -15.06 -36.93 -3.76
C GLU A 1015 -13.63 -36.38 -3.71
N ARG A 1016 -12.88 -36.57 -4.79
CA ARG A 1016 -11.46 -36.19 -4.87
C ARG A 1016 -11.19 -35.19 -5.98
N GLY A 1017 -10.33 -34.22 -5.69
CA GLY A 1017 -9.91 -33.19 -6.62
C GLY A 1017 -8.41 -33.19 -6.88
N ASP A 1018 -8.00 -33.03 -8.14
CA ASP A 1018 -6.61 -32.87 -8.56
C ASP A 1018 -6.46 -31.57 -9.35
N GLN A 1019 -5.49 -30.74 -8.97
CA GLN A 1019 -5.22 -29.47 -9.66
C GLN A 1019 -3.78 -29.37 -10.15
N TYR A 1020 -3.62 -28.90 -11.38
CA TYR A 1020 -2.37 -28.34 -11.90
C TYR A 1020 -2.55 -26.84 -12.14
N GLU A 1021 -1.62 -26.02 -11.64
CA GLU A 1021 -1.65 -24.57 -11.82
C GLU A 1021 -0.27 -24.00 -12.18
N LEU A 1022 -0.26 -23.05 -13.11
CA LEU A 1022 0.90 -22.21 -13.42
C LEU A 1022 0.48 -20.75 -13.25
N GLY A 1023 1.23 -19.96 -12.48
CA GLY A 1023 0.88 -18.57 -12.24
C GLY A 1023 2.06 -17.62 -12.13
N VAL A 1024 1.77 -16.33 -12.28
CA VAL A 1024 2.71 -15.22 -12.12
C VAL A 1024 2.04 -14.13 -11.28
N LYS A 1025 2.81 -13.56 -10.36
CA LYS A 1025 2.42 -12.46 -9.48
C LYS A 1025 3.41 -11.31 -9.63
N TYR A 1026 2.91 -10.08 -9.58
CA TYR A 1026 3.70 -8.87 -9.72
C TYR A 1026 3.29 -7.81 -8.71
N GLU A 1027 4.27 -7.28 -7.97
CA GLU A 1027 4.14 -6.19 -7.01
C GLU A 1027 5.03 -5.01 -7.46
N PRO A 1028 4.49 -3.95 -8.07
CA PRO A 1028 5.26 -2.77 -8.47
C PRO A 1028 5.85 -2.01 -7.28
N THR A 1029 6.95 -1.30 -7.51
CA THR A 1029 7.58 -0.42 -6.49
C THR A 1029 7.15 1.04 -6.60
N SER A 1030 6.45 1.41 -7.66
CA SER A 1030 6.06 2.81 -7.95
C SER A 1030 4.76 3.24 -7.27
N PHE A 1031 3.91 2.29 -6.90
CA PHE A 1031 2.61 2.47 -6.26
C PHE A 1031 2.24 1.16 -5.54
N ASP A 1032 1.26 1.20 -4.64
CA ASP A 1032 0.79 0.00 -3.94
C ASP A 1032 -0.11 -0.81 -4.86
N GLY A 1033 0.27 -2.05 -5.16
CA GLY A 1033 -0.52 -2.88 -6.05
C GLY A 1033 -0.04 -4.32 -6.11
N LEU A 1034 -0.98 -5.19 -6.48
CA LEU A 1034 -0.78 -6.62 -6.63
C LEU A 1034 -1.51 -7.08 -7.88
N PHE A 1035 -0.77 -7.71 -8.80
CA PHE A 1035 -1.29 -8.27 -10.04
C PHE A 1035 -1.03 -9.76 -10.05
N SER A 1036 -2.03 -10.57 -10.42
CA SER A 1036 -1.90 -12.01 -10.54
C SER A 1036 -2.49 -12.52 -11.86
N ALA A 1037 -1.87 -13.57 -12.39
CA ALA A 1037 -2.36 -14.31 -13.55
C ALA A 1037 -2.09 -15.79 -13.32
N ALA A 1038 -3.09 -16.65 -13.48
CA ALA A 1038 -2.96 -18.09 -13.28
C ALA A 1038 -3.73 -18.87 -14.35
N ILE A 1039 -3.11 -19.89 -14.93
CA ILE A 1039 -3.78 -20.90 -15.75
C ILE A 1039 -3.86 -22.20 -14.98
N TYR A 1040 -4.99 -22.90 -15.10
CA TYR A 1040 -5.26 -24.09 -14.29
C TYR A 1040 -6.02 -25.17 -15.05
N GLU A 1041 -5.87 -26.40 -14.57
CA GLU A 1041 -6.70 -27.56 -14.90
C GLU A 1041 -7.05 -28.24 -13.58
N LEU A 1042 -8.35 -28.31 -13.30
CA LEU A 1042 -8.93 -28.87 -12.08
C LEU A 1042 -9.87 -30.02 -12.47
N THR A 1043 -9.67 -31.20 -11.88
CA THR A 1043 -10.49 -32.38 -12.15
C THR A 1043 -11.08 -32.88 -10.83
N LYS A 1044 -12.39 -33.13 -10.81
CA LYS A 1044 -13.12 -33.69 -9.67
C LYS A 1044 -13.62 -35.10 -10.05
N THR A 1045 -13.43 -36.06 -9.16
CA THR A 1045 -13.74 -37.48 -9.35
C THR A 1045 -14.62 -38.03 -8.22
N ASN A 1046 -15.28 -39.15 -8.48
CA ASN A 1046 -16.20 -39.83 -7.56
C ASN A 1046 -17.43 -39.00 -7.15
N ILE A 1047 -17.88 -38.10 -8.02
CA ILE A 1047 -19.05 -37.26 -7.73
C ILE A 1047 -20.28 -38.16 -7.74
N SER A 1048 -21.17 -37.99 -6.77
CA SER A 1048 -22.47 -38.68 -6.76
C SER A 1048 -23.61 -37.67 -6.80
N VAL A 1049 -24.64 -37.95 -7.59
CA VAL A 1049 -25.84 -37.13 -7.71
C VAL A 1049 -27.04 -37.97 -7.31
N THR A 1050 -27.79 -37.50 -6.33
CA THR A 1050 -29.01 -38.19 -5.89
C THR A 1050 -30.14 -37.97 -6.90
N ASN A 1051 -30.75 -39.06 -7.32
CA ASN A 1051 -31.94 -39.07 -8.15
C ASN A 1051 -33.16 -38.75 -7.26
N ILE A 1052 -33.71 -37.54 -7.40
CA ILE A 1052 -34.93 -37.09 -6.72
C ILE A 1052 -36.18 -37.96 -6.95
N ASP A 1053 -36.28 -38.72 -8.05
CA ASP A 1053 -37.47 -39.53 -8.36
C ASP A 1053 -37.39 -40.94 -7.75
N THR A 1054 -36.18 -41.52 -7.67
CA THR A 1054 -35.98 -42.88 -7.15
C THR A 1054 -35.32 -42.93 -5.77
N GLY A 1055 -34.67 -41.84 -5.35
CA GLY A 1055 -33.82 -41.76 -4.16
C GLY A 1055 -32.44 -42.40 -4.33
N ASP A 1056 -32.16 -43.01 -5.49
CA ASP A 1056 -30.89 -43.68 -5.76
C ASP A 1056 -29.77 -42.66 -6.03
N ARG A 1057 -28.51 -42.99 -5.73
CA ARG A 1057 -27.35 -42.14 -6.08
C ARG A 1057 -26.75 -42.56 -7.41
N ASP A 1058 -26.81 -41.70 -8.42
CA ASP A 1058 -26.17 -41.85 -9.72
C ASP A 1058 -24.71 -41.35 -9.64
N LEU A 1059 -23.73 -42.10 -10.17
CA LEU A 1059 -22.32 -41.71 -10.11
C LEU A 1059 -21.96 -40.78 -11.29
N VAL A 1060 -21.72 -39.50 -10.99
CA VAL A 1060 -21.08 -38.55 -11.89
C VAL A 1060 -19.56 -38.74 -11.81
N GLY A 1061 -19.07 -39.78 -12.50
CA GLY A 1061 -17.72 -40.29 -12.31
C GLY A 1061 -16.56 -39.28 -12.38
N GLU A 1062 -16.60 -38.27 -13.27
CA GLU A 1062 -15.49 -37.31 -13.46
C GLU A 1062 -15.92 -36.02 -14.20
N ILE A 1063 -15.56 -34.86 -13.63
CA ILE A 1063 -15.75 -33.51 -14.20
C ILE A 1063 -14.41 -32.77 -14.25
N ARG A 1064 -14.19 -31.97 -15.29
CA ARG A 1064 -12.98 -31.16 -15.45
C ARG A 1064 -13.29 -29.71 -15.81
N VAL A 1065 -12.53 -28.79 -15.22
CA VAL A 1065 -12.55 -27.36 -15.55
C VAL A 1065 -11.13 -26.87 -15.88
N LYS A 1066 -10.97 -26.25 -17.05
CA LYS A 1066 -9.70 -25.60 -17.46
C LYS A 1066 -9.91 -24.10 -17.59
N GLY A 1067 -8.97 -23.30 -17.12
CA GLY A 1067 -9.20 -21.87 -17.12
C GLY A 1067 -7.99 -20.97 -16.98
N LEU A 1068 -8.29 -19.68 -16.98
CA LEU A 1068 -7.38 -18.55 -16.77
C LEU A 1068 -8.06 -17.59 -15.81
N ASP A 1069 -7.37 -17.22 -14.73
CA ASP A 1069 -7.74 -16.14 -13.81
C ASP A 1069 -6.73 -15.00 -13.93
N LEU A 1070 -7.23 -13.77 -14.05
CA LEU A 1070 -6.46 -12.53 -14.00
C LEU A 1070 -7.06 -11.64 -12.92
N GLU A 1071 -6.23 -11.10 -12.03
CA GLU A 1071 -6.68 -10.17 -11.00
C GLU A 1071 -5.67 -9.04 -10.80
N ALA A 1072 -6.19 -7.84 -10.53
CA ALA A 1072 -5.41 -6.65 -10.23
C ALA A 1072 -6.08 -5.86 -9.11
N LYS A 1073 -5.32 -5.55 -8.05
CA LYS A 1073 -5.69 -4.57 -7.02
C LYS A 1073 -4.58 -3.52 -6.96
N ALA A 1074 -4.91 -2.25 -7.13
CA ALA A 1074 -3.89 -1.21 -7.21
C ALA A 1074 -4.38 0.17 -6.77
N GLU A 1075 -3.61 0.84 -5.94
CA GLU A 1075 -3.73 2.26 -5.59
C GLU A 1075 -2.78 3.07 -6.47
N LEU A 1076 -3.20 3.32 -7.72
CA LEU A 1076 -2.38 3.90 -8.79
C LEU A 1076 -1.83 5.30 -8.44
N THR A 1077 -2.60 6.06 -7.67
CA THR A 1077 -2.24 7.37 -7.11
C THR A 1077 -2.92 7.50 -5.74
N PRO A 1078 -2.56 8.49 -4.88
CA PRO A 1078 -3.26 8.72 -3.61
C PRO A 1078 -4.78 8.93 -3.76
N ASP A 1079 -5.22 9.29 -4.97
CA ASP A 1079 -6.59 9.66 -5.28
C ASP A 1079 -7.31 8.61 -6.15
N VAL A 1080 -6.65 7.53 -6.58
CA VAL A 1080 -7.22 6.54 -7.53
C VAL A 1080 -6.88 5.13 -7.10
N ALA A 1081 -7.91 4.33 -6.80
CA ALA A 1081 -7.80 2.90 -6.54
C ALA A 1081 -8.61 2.09 -7.56
N VAL A 1082 -8.11 0.90 -7.91
CA VAL A 1082 -8.70 0.02 -8.93
C VAL A 1082 -8.66 -1.43 -8.46
N THR A 1083 -9.79 -2.11 -8.55
CA THR A 1083 -9.92 -3.57 -8.45
C THR A 1083 -10.45 -4.08 -9.79
N ALA A 1084 -9.76 -5.03 -10.41
CA ALA A 1084 -10.17 -5.60 -11.69
C ALA A 1084 -9.95 -7.11 -11.70
N SER A 1085 -10.89 -7.84 -12.28
CA SER A 1085 -10.80 -9.29 -12.42
C SER A 1085 -11.29 -9.76 -13.79
N TYR A 1086 -10.73 -10.86 -14.26
CA TYR A 1086 -11.21 -11.58 -15.44
C TYR A 1086 -10.97 -13.07 -15.27
N SER A 1087 -11.98 -13.87 -15.57
CA SER A 1087 -11.89 -15.32 -15.57
C SER A 1087 -12.46 -15.95 -16.82
N TYR A 1088 -11.75 -16.96 -17.29
CA TYR A 1088 -12.16 -17.87 -18.34
C TYR A 1088 -12.22 -19.28 -17.76
N ALA A 1089 -13.34 -19.99 -17.94
CA ALA A 1089 -13.53 -21.35 -17.46
C ALA A 1089 -14.21 -22.21 -18.54
N ASP A 1090 -13.56 -23.31 -18.92
CA ASP A 1090 -14.10 -24.30 -19.84
C ASP A 1090 -14.33 -25.62 -19.08
N SER A 1091 -15.59 -25.91 -18.83
CA SER A 1091 -16.05 -27.05 -18.03
C SER A 1091 -16.57 -28.19 -18.92
N GLU A 1092 -16.26 -29.43 -18.56
CA GLU A 1092 -16.72 -30.62 -19.29
C GLU A 1092 -16.93 -31.81 -18.33
N VAL A 1093 -18.05 -32.51 -18.49
CA VAL A 1093 -18.27 -33.82 -17.85
C VAL A 1093 -17.55 -34.90 -18.66
N LEU A 1094 -16.51 -35.52 -18.08
CA LEU A 1094 -15.68 -36.51 -18.76
C LEU A 1094 -16.27 -37.92 -18.70
N ARG A 1095 -16.90 -38.26 -17.57
CA ARG A 1095 -17.50 -39.57 -17.34
C ARG A 1095 -18.64 -39.43 -16.34
N SER A 1096 -19.81 -39.96 -16.67
CA SER A 1096 -20.98 -39.98 -15.79
C SER A 1096 -21.95 -41.05 -16.23
N ASP A 1097 -22.62 -41.68 -15.28
CA ASP A 1097 -23.88 -42.36 -15.56
C ASP A 1097 -24.95 -41.32 -15.97
N PRO A 1098 -26.02 -41.71 -16.68
CA PRO A 1098 -27.09 -40.78 -17.04
C PRO A 1098 -27.73 -40.16 -15.80
N ILE A 1099 -27.74 -38.83 -15.70
CA ILE A 1099 -28.39 -38.11 -14.59
C ILE A 1099 -29.88 -38.01 -14.93
N PHE A 1100 -30.76 -38.55 -14.07
CA PHE A 1100 -32.21 -38.64 -14.35
C PHE A 1100 -32.53 -39.35 -15.68
N GLY A 1101 -31.70 -40.30 -16.09
CA GLY A 1101 -31.84 -40.99 -17.37
C GLY A 1101 -31.33 -40.21 -18.59
N THR A 1102 -30.86 -38.96 -18.42
CA THR A 1102 -30.28 -38.13 -19.48
C THR A 1102 -28.75 -38.32 -19.55
N PRO A 1103 -28.17 -38.75 -20.68
CA PRO A 1103 -26.71 -38.83 -20.84
C PRO A 1103 -26.07 -37.43 -20.78
N VAL A 1104 -25.09 -37.24 -19.90
CA VAL A 1104 -24.43 -35.93 -19.70
C VAL A 1104 -22.94 -35.92 -20.05
N THR A 1105 -22.35 -37.03 -20.49
CA THR A 1105 -20.93 -37.05 -20.86
C THR A 1105 -20.67 -36.14 -22.07
N GLY A 1106 -19.69 -35.23 -21.96
CA GLY A 1106 -19.37 -34.19 -22.94
C GLY A 1106 -20.16 -32.89 -22.76
N ASN A 1107 -21.09 -32.82 -21.79
CA ASN A 1107 -21.81 -31.60 -21.47
C ASN A 1107 -20.93 -30.60 -20.71
N ALA A 1108 -21.25 -29.31 -20.87
CA ALA A 1108 -20.81 -28.29 -19.92
C ALA A 1108 -21.47 -28.49 -18.54
N VAL A 1109 -20.78 -28.07 -17.49
CA VAL A 1109 -21.29 -28.11 -16.11
C VAL A 1109 -22.27 -26.95 -15.92
N GLY A 1110 -23.34 -27.18 -15.15
CA GLY A 1110 -24.30 -26.13 -14.80
C GLY A 1110 -23.63 -24.99 -14.01
N ILE A 1111 -24.13 -23.76 -14.17
CA ILE A 1111 -23.72 -22.56 -13.41
C ILE A 1111 -22.26 -22.12 -13.64
N VAL A 1112 -21.57 -22.69 -14.65
CA VAL A 1112 -20.21 -22.29 -15.01
C VAL A 1112 -20.20 -21.39 -16.26
N PRO A 1113 -20.10 -20.05 -16.13
CA PRO A 1113 -19.94 -19.16 -17.26
C PRO A 1113 -18.54 -19.28 -17.86
N ARG A 1114 -18.47 -19.25 -19.19
CA ARG A 1114 -17.17 -19.28 -19.88
C ARG A 1114 -16.33 -18.03 -19.65
N HIS A 1115 -16.97 -16.89 -19.44
CA HIS A 1115 -16.32 -15.60 -19.24
C HIS A 1115 -17.00 -14.88 -18.10
N ALA A 1116 -16.22 -14.41 -17.14
CA ALA A 1116 -16.64 -13.47 -16.11
C ALA A 1116 -15.60 -12.36 -16.01
N ALA A 1117 -16.03 -11.11 -15.79
CA ALA A 1117 -15.12 -9.99 -15.63
C ALA A 1117 -15.71 -8.95 -14.69
N SER A 1118 -14.88 -8.28 -13.91
CA SER A 1118 -15.31 -7.14 -13.09
C SER A 1118 -14.27 -6.03 -13.09
N LEU A 1119 -14.74 -4.80 -12.87
CA LEU A 1119 -13.91 -3.62 -12.70
C LEU A 1119 -14.58 -2.69 -11.69
N TRP A 1120 -13.85 -2.28 -10.67
CA TRP A 1120 -14.21 -1.25 -9.72
C TRP A 1120 -13.14 -0.17 -9.71
N VAL A 1121 -13.55 1.09 -9.76
CA VAL A 1121 -12.64 2.25 -9.70
C VAL A 1121 -13.15 3.24 -8.67
N ASP A 1122 -12.29 3.55 -7.70
CA ASP A 1122 -12.50 4.65 -6.76
C ASP A 1122 -11.67 5.86 -7.19
N TYR A 1123 -12.30 7.04 -7.18
CA TYR A 1123 -11.64 8.32 -7.42
C TYR A 1123 -11.97 9.30 -6.31
N THR A 1124 -10.96 9.70 -5.55
CA THR A 1124 -11.07 10.68 -4.47
C THR A 1124 -10.71 12.07 -5.00
N VAL A 1125 -11.56 13.04 -4.70
CA VAL A 1125 -11.29 14.46 -4.92
C VAL A 1125 -10.92 15.07 -3.57
N PRO A 1126 -9.62 15.31 -3.30
CA PRO A 1126 -9.15 15.83 -2.02
C PRO A 1126 -9.88 17.11 -1.63
N GLY A 1127 -10.18 17.26 -0.36
CA GLY A 1127 -10.88 18.39 0.23
C GLY A 1127 -10.20 19.71 -0.09
N ALA A 1128 -11.00 20.78 -0.11
CA ALA A 1128 -10.52 22.14 -0.33
C ALA A 1128 -11.27 23.15 0.53
N GLY A 1129 -10.56 23.78 1.47
CA GLY A 1129 -11.16 24.74 2.40
C GLY A 1129 -12.10 24.03 3.38
N ASN A 1130 -13.39 24.36 3.35
CA ASN A 1130 -14.41 23.76 4.21
C ASN A 1130 -15.09 22.52 3.59
N ARG A 1131 -14.65 22.09 2.40
CA ARG A 1131 -15.14 20.89 1.73
C ARG A 1131 -14.20 19.74 2.06
N GLY A 1132 -14.71 18.65 2.65
CA GLY A 1132 -13.94 17.43 2.86
C GLY A 1132 -13.76 16.62 1.57
N ASP A 1133 -13.14 15.46 1.71
CA ASP A 1133 -12.86 14.56 0.59
C ASP A 1133 -14.17 14.03 0.01
N MET A 1134 -14.18 13.85 -1.31
CA MET A 1134 -15.31 13.30 -2.06
C MET A 1134 -14.81 12.10 -2.84
N THR A 1135 -15.24 10.90 -2.48
CA THR A 1135 -14.84 9.66 -3.16
C THR A 1135 -15.97 9.18 -4.05
N PHE A 1136 -15.65 8.88 -5.31
CA PHE A 1136 -16.59 8.36 -6.30
C PHE A 1136 -16.14 6.94 -6.69
N GLY A 1137 -16.93 5.93 -6.34
CA GLY A 1137 -16.75 4.54 -6.74
C GLY A 1137 -17.68 4.20 -7.90
N LEU A 1138 -17.16 3.52 -8.93
CA LEU A 1138 -17.97 2.96 -10.01
C LEU A 1138 -17.51 1.53 -10.32
N GLY A 1139 -18.46 0.61 -10.29
CA GLY A 1139 -18.30 -0.81 -10.53
C GLY A 1139 -19.05 -1.30 -11.77
N ALA A 1140 -18.48 -2.27 -12.46
CA ALA A 1140 -19.15 -3.04 -13.50
C ALA A 1140 -18.79 -4.52 -13.37
N ARG A 1141 -19.79 -5.39 -13.49
CA ARG A 1141 -19.69 -6.84 -13.42
C ARG A 1141 -20.29 -7.45 -14.67
N TYR A 1142 -19.56 -8.33 -15.34
CA TYR A 1142 -20.00 -9.05 -16.53
C TYR A 1142 -19.99 -10.56 -16.26
N THR A 1143 -21.14 -11.20 -16.50
CA THR A 1143 -21.29 -12.65 -16.42
C THR A 1143 -21.77 -13.16 -17.77
N GLY A 1144 -20.98 -14.04 -18.41
CA GLY A 1144 -21.36 -14.68 -19.66
C GLY A 1144 -22.44 -15.74 -19.48
N THR A 1145 -23.00 -16.21 -20.60
CA THR A 1145 -24.03 -17.27 -20.58
C THR A 1145 -23.50 -18.57 -19.97
N TYR A 1146 -24.31 -19.23 -19.14
CA TYR A 1146 -24.09 -20.59 -18.60
C TYR A 1146 -25.36 -21.43 -18.73
N PHE A 1147 -25.24 -22.74 -18.56
CA PHE A 1147 -26.40 -23.63 -18.48
C PHE A 1147 -26.91 -23.68 -17.05
N TYR A 1148 -28.23 -23.72 -16.83
CA TYR A 1148 -28.77 -23.77 -15.46
C TYR A 1148 -28.51 -25.13 -14.78
N ALA A 1149 -28.38 -26.21 -15.56
CA ALA A 1149 -28.11 -27.55 -15.06
C ALA A 1149 -27.17 -28.31 -16.01
N THR A 1150 -26.42 -29.29 -15.46
CA THR A 1150 -25.41 -30.10 -16.19
C THR A 1150 -26.01 -30.97 -17.30
N GLN A 1151 -27.31 -31.25 -17.26
CA GLN A 1151 -28.04 -31.93 -18.33
C GLN A 1151 -28.11 -31.11 -19.63
N ASN A 1152 -27.95 -29.78 -19.54
CA ASN A 1152 -28.02 -28.84 -20.66
C ASN A 1152 -29.37 -28.81 -21.41
N ASP A 1153 -30.46 -29.24 -20.77
CA ASP A 1153 -31.82 -29.32 -21.33
C ASP A 1153 -32.81 -28.32 -20.68
N THR A 1154 -32.46 -27.71 -19.56
CA THR A 1154 -33.29 -26.71 -18.85
C THR A 1154 -33.10 -25.27 -19.33
N GLY A 1155 -32.29 -25.05 -20.36
CA GLY A 1155 -32.00 -23.73 -20.94
C GLY A 1155 -30.68 -23.12 -20.44
N ARG A 1156 -30.46 -21.85 -20.77
CA ARG A 1156 -29.23 -21.09 -20.47
C ARG A 1156 -29.56 -19.69 -19.99
N SER A 1157 -28.72 -19.16 -19.12
CA SER A 1157 -28.75 -17.75 -18.73
C SER A 1157 -28.36 -16.84 -19.89
N GLU A 1158 -28.85 -15.59 -19.82
CA GLU A 1158 -28.41 -14.52 -20.69
C GLU A 1158 -27.06 -13.96 -20.21
N ALA A 1159 -26.28 -13.38 -21.12
CA ALA A 1159 -25.08 -12.66 -20.72
C ALA A 1159 -25.48 -11.27 -20.20
N VAL A 1160 -24.99 -10.89 -19.03
CA VAL A 1160 -25.43 -9.68 -18.33
C VAL A 1160 -24.26 -8.79 -17.95
N VAL A 1161 -24.51 -7.48 -17.90
CA VAL A 1161 -23.64 -6.48 -17.26
C VAL A 1161 -24.43 -5.77 -16.17
N LEU A 1162 -23.96 -5.87 -14.93
CA LEU A 1162 -24.49 -5.12 -13.80
C LEU A 1162 -23.54 -3.96 -13.47
N LEU A 1163 -24.11 -2.82 -13.08
CA LEU A 1163 -23.38 -1.61 -12.72
C LEU A 1163 -23.65 -1.29 -11.26
N ASP A 1164 -22.61 -0.94 -10.52
CA ASP A 1164 -22.70 -0.56 -9.11
C ASP A 1164 -22.02 0.82 -8.94
N ALA A 1165 -22.44 1.61 -7.96
CA ALA A 1165 -21.91 2.94 -7.73
C ALA A 1165 -21.84 3.26 -6.24
N ALA A 1166 -20.79 3.97 -5.84
CA ALA A 1166 -20.60 4.46 -4.48
C ALA A 1166 -20.20 5.95 -4.52
N TYR A 1167 -20.63 6.69 -3.52
CA TYR A 1167 -20.20 8.06 -3.30
C TYR A 1167 -20.03 8.29 -1.81
N SER A 1168 -18.84 8.73 -1.36
CA SER A 1168 -18.62 9.16 0.01
C SER A 1168 -18.19 10.61 0.09
N TYR A 1169 -18.58 11.27 1.17
CA TYR A 1169 -18.24 12.65 1.47
C TYR A 1169 -17.86 12.80 2.94
N ASP A 1170 -16.63 13.26 3.17
CA ASP A 1170 -16.16 13.59 4.51
C ASP A 1170 -16.78 14.91 4.96
N VAL A 1171 -17.84 14.81 5.76
CA VAL A 1171 -18.51 15.98 6.36
C VAL A 1171 -17.57 16.65 7.36
N THR A 1172 -16.78 15.85 8.08
CA THR A 1172 -15.67 16.29 8.94
C THR A 1172 -14.57 15.21 8.91
N ASP A 1173 -13.38 15.50 9.42
CA ASP A 1173 -12.27 14.53 9.59
C ASP A 1173 -12.62 13.26 10.40
N ARG A 1174 -13.84 13.20 10.95
CA ARG A 1174 -14.36 12.15 11.81
C ARG A 1174 -15.74 11.67 11.40
N THR A 1175 -16.35 12.24 10.37
CA THR A 1175 -17.73 11.93 9.99
C THR A 1175 -17.82 11.85 8.48
N GLU A 1176 -18.14 10.67 7.99
CA GLU A 1176 -18.32 10.37 6.57
C GLU A 1176 -19.81 10.11 6.32
N LEU A 1177 -20.32 10.66 5.22
CA LEU A 1177 -21.61 10.30 4.66
C LEU A 1177 -21.36 9.55 3.35
N SER A 1178 -21.83 8.31 3.24
CA SER A 1178 -21.77 7.52 2.01
C SER A 1178 -23.15 7.22 1.44
N LEU A 1179 -23.22 7.04 0.12
CA LEU A 1179 -24.38 6.64 -0.66
C LEU A 1179 -23.92 5.53 -1.61
N ASN A 1180 -24.53 4.35 -1.53
CA ASN A 1180 -24.19 3.20 -2.36
C ASN A 1180 -25.42 2.72 -3.13
N ILE A 1181 -25.20 2.28 -4.37
CA ILE A 1181 -26.22 1.78 -5.27
C ILE A 1181 -25.71 0.51 -5.93
N HIS A 1182 -26.34 -0.62 -5.64
CA HIS A 1182 -26.11 -1.89 -6.32
C HIS A 1182 -27.12 -2.08 -7.44
N ASN A 1183 -26.72 -2.69 -8.56
CA ASN A 1183 -27.57 -2.85 -9.75
C ASN A 1183 -28.22 -1.52 -10.20
N LEU A 1184 -27.39 -0.51 -10.48
CA LEU A 1184 -27.78 0.87 -10.82
C LEU A 1184 -28.82 0.97 -11.94
N ALA A 1185 -28.73 0.08 -12.94
CA ALA A 1185 -29.64 0.03 -14.08
C ALA A 1185 -30.96 -0.69 -13.78
N ASP A 1186 -31.07 -1.35 -12.62
CA ASP A 1186 -32.22 -2.15 -12.19
C ASP A 1186 -32.53 -3.29 -13.16
N GLU A 1187 -31.48 -3.92 -13.69
CA GLU A 1187 -31.59 -4.99 -14.68
C GLU A 1187 -32.18 -6.24 -14.03
N GLN A 1188 -33.12 -6.92 -14.70
CA GLN A 1188 -33.77 -8.15 -14.26
C GLN A 1188 -33.55 -9.30 -15.24
N HIS A 1189 -33.01 -10.41 -14.75
CA HIS A 1189 -32.78 -11.62 -15.52
C HIS A 1189 -32.81 -12.87 -14.61
N VAL A 1190 -32.96 -14.04 -15.23
CA VAL A 1190 -32.96 -15.34 -14.53
C VAL A 1190 -31.52 -15.80 -14.30
N VAL A 1191 -31.13 -15.91 -13.03
CA VAL A 1191 -29.81 -16.39 -12.60
C VAL A 1191 -29.78 -17.89 -12.33
N GLY A 1192 -30.90 -18.47 -11.90
CA GLY A 1192 -31.01 -19.89 -11.60
C GLY A 1192 -32.35 -20.47 -12.03
N ARG A 1193 -32.41 -21.79 -12.25
CA ARG A 1193 -33.65 -22.51 -12.59
C ARG A 1193 -33.69 -23.88 -11.94
N GLY A 1194 -34.75 -24.14 -11.17
CA GLY A 1194 -35.08 -25.42 -10.55
C GLY A 1194 -36.53 -25.81 -10.85
N SER A 1195 -37.35 -25.99 -9.79
CA SER A 1195 -38.82 -26.08 -9.93
C SER A 1195 -39.44 -24.76 -10.40
N ALA A 1196 -38.72 -23.64 -10.23
CA ALA A 1196 -39.07 -22.29 -10.63
C ALA A 1196 -37.80 -21.52 -11.09
N ASP A 1197 -37.99 -20.33 -11.65
CA ASP A 1197 -36.95 -19.38 -12.05
C ASP A 1197 -36.59 -18.45 -10.88
N TYR A 1198 -35.29 -18.22 -10.68
CA TYR A 1198 -34.79 -17.27 -9.69
C TYR A 1198 -34.22 -16.04 -10.38
N TYR A 1199 -34.60 -14.85 -9.91
CA TYR A 1199 -34.12 -13.59 -10.48
C TYR A 1199 -32.94 -13.04 -9.68
N ASN A 1200 -32.06 -12.29 -10.32
CA ASN A 1200 -31.06 -11.49 -9.60
C ASN A 1200 -31.74 -10.44 -8.72
N PRO A 1201 -31.10 -10.00 -7.62
CA PRO A 1201 -31.57 -8.86 -6.82
C PRO A 1201 -31.73 -7.58 -7.65
N GLY A 1202 -32.77 -6.79 -7.35
CA GLY A 1202 -33.02 -5.49 -7.98
C GLY A 1202 -32.09 -4.39 -7.48
N ARG A 1203 -32.37 -3.15 -7.90
CA ARG A 1203 -31.58 -1.98 -7.47
C ARG A 1203 -31.77 -1.72 -5.99
N SER A 1204 -30.70 -1.83 -5.20
CA SER A 1204 -30.69 -1.40 -3.79
C SER A 1204 -29.87 -0.12 -3.60
N VAL A 1205 -30.41 0.80 -2.81
CA VAL A 1205 -29.79 2.08 -2.46
C VAL A 1205 -29.63 2.16 -0.95
N SER A 1206 -28.44 2.50 -0.45
CA SER A 1206 -28.20 2.77 0.97
C SER A 1206 -27.50 4.11 1.16
N ALA A 1207 -27.78 4.76 2.28
CA ALA A 1207 -27.06 5.93 2.76
C ALA A 1207 -26.57 5.66 4.18
N THR A 1208 -25.27 5.77 4.41
CA THR A 1208 -24.63 5.47 5.70
C THR A 1208 -23.95 6.72 6.24
N LEU A 1209 -24.22 7.05 7.50
CA LEU A 1209 -23.50 8.08 8.24
C LEU A 1209 -22.59 7.40 9.25
N ARG A 1210 -21.28 7.55 9.08
CA ARG A 1210 -20.25 6.94 9.93
C ARG A 1210 -19.54 8.00 10.75
N HIS A 1211 -19.25 7.70 12.01
CA HIS A 1211 -18.52 8.58 12.92
C HIS A 1211 -17.41 7.84 13.67
N ARG A 1212 -16.17 8.35 13.57
CA ARG A 1212 -14.95 7.80 14.20
C ARG A 1212 -14.35 8.78 15.21
N TRP A 1213 -13.82 8.35 16.37
CA TRP A 1213 -13.23 9.28 17.36
C TRP A 1213 -12.14 8.73 18.28
#